data_AF-A0A0W0EYR1-F1
#
_entry.id   AF-A0A0W0EYR1-F1
#
_cell.length_a   1.000
_cell.length_b   1.000
_cell.length_c   1.000
_cell.angle_alpha   90.00
_cell.angle_beta   90.00
_cell.angle_gamma   90.00
#
_symmetry.space_group_name_H-M   'P 1'
#
loop_
_entity.id
_entity.type
_entity.pdbx_description
1 polymer ?
#
loop_
_entity_poly.entity_id
_entity_poly.type
_entity_poly.pdbx_seq_one_letter_code
_entity_poly.pdbx_strand_id
1 'polypeptide(L)'
;MAPYKNLSSHTDYFVFNLDTMSTAVSCLIANPDISGIGVRLAVYAQTFLSFAPAFFFTADGELDLEEEKSLFAIYYPLLLSSMALFGTTIFQQLTVGLGNYHVLLVLNMMWMMNISAVVACVSPTLAWFRRPVPMLPTSSDAKEQTQSTRARERYFLFWRPRRTRQLLEVLFVSLCITGMSVLGLWHWSVLHITGLNKNLDDSQCFDQIRTTYFFMSFPITDKRIRALSLTFYGVMVLPVINVELIVIVVNVSAWMLIAPARKFCHSIRDRLLGGFRSTPRLATPLMNAIPPSFPVWIARMCAGTSPDILDSPPLSRAPTTSLRVDSSVHNATQVSPPSPSPSLLSVRELTIDMIGQRLCEFLAHAYDSSRAWLEFFAVKYFIAISFLCIIAIHTAIDIEISIDQNSALLGGTEEERWTFGQVLALLLVMQPALSVGRIFLEETPLGSRMRRWSSHVKACHPTLDLSWFMRGLALKHEWKSLYGTTSNEILLARFACTRFRSQIDKPEAGLKIGPSSLSVVSQSASALEYYLYLAENHLHAVNQVFTVPYDLDGSPATLPSPTADPSPTHAVNLTGPLDVERSNNLANDPLTLLKMSIISARDSVSIAQSVRFSDIQERNRYHEGEIILDHLMVALYSALEVAEIIEMAGVLNSDKECAGSLQSSNVFEKLKTWVFVFPSGFLRISMGRGKDASNTMNEVKVTQSSDGKNSEE
;
A
#
# COMPACT_ATOMS: atom_id res chain seq x y z
N MET A 1 62.26 74.25 53.62
CA MET A 1 61.42 75.40 53.26
C MET A 1 60.32 74.90 52.34
N ALA A 2 59.13 74.75 52.93
CA ALA A 2 57.78 74.65 52.41
C ALA A 2 57.38 73.66 51.27
N PRO A 3 56.16 73.09 51.36
CA PRO A 3 55.67 71.97 50.55
C PRO A 3 54.70 72.43 49.45
N TYR A 4 54.53 71.63 48.38
CA TYR A 4 53.45 71.83 47.42
C TYR A 4 52.31 70.82 47.60
N LYS A 5 51.16 71.44 47.85
CA LYS A 5 49.80 70.99 48.11
C LYS A 5 49.23 69.89 47.20
N ASN A 6 48.50 68.99 47.86
CA ASN A 6 47.21 68.41 47.48
C ASN A 6 46.53 69.04 46.25
N LEU A 7 46.25 68.20 45.25
CA LEU A 7 45.07 68.32 44.41
C LEU A 7 44.34 66.98 44.42
N SER A 8 43.35 66.86 45.31
CA SER A 8 42.30 65.86 45.22
C SER A 8 41.28 66.35 44.20
N SER A 9 41.16 65.67 43.07
CA SER A 9 40.00 65.78 42.20
C SER A 9 39.51 64.38 41.89
N HIS A 10 38.41 64.01 42.56
CA HIS A 10 37.38 63.07 42.13
C HIS A 10 37.74 62.25 40.88
N THR A 11 38.34 61.08 41.10
CA THR A 11 38.16 59.97 40.17
C THR A 11 36.98 59.20 40.73
N ASP A 12 35.80 59.45 40.15
CA ASP A 12 34.63 58.64 40.40
C ASP A 12 35.01 57.20 40.06
N TYR A 13 35.15 56.39 41.10
CA TYR A 13 35.16 54.94 40.99
C TYR A 13 33.78 54.54 40.48
N PHE A 14 33.61 54.58 39.15
CA PHE A 14 32.71 53.68 38.47
C PHE A 14 33.25 52.28 38.75
N VAL A 15 32.87 51.75 39.91
CA VAL A 15 32.76 50.31 40.12
C VAL A 15 31.76 49.87 39.07
N PHE A 16 32.25 49.59 37.86
CA PHE A 16 31.65 48.53 37.09
C PHE A 16 31.67 47.35 38.06
N ASN A 17 30.50 47.03 38.60
CA ASN A 17 30.15 45.64 38.78
C ASN A 17 30.37 45.03 37.39
N LEU A 18 31.63 44.64 37.12
CA LEU A 18 31.91 43.43 36.38
C LEU A 18 31.21 42.39 37.25
N ASP A 19 29.90 42.27 37.02
CA ASP A 19 29.18 41.05 37.27
C ASP A 19 30.15 39.99 36.80
N THR A 20 30.60 39.21 37.78
CA THR A 20 31.03 37.84 37.59
C THR A 20 29.91 37.13 36.84
N MET A 21 29.77 37.44 35.55
CA MET A 21 29.38 36.47 34.53
C MET A 21 30.47 35.43 34.67
N SER A 22 30.22 34.52 35.61
CA SER A 22 30.90 33.25 35.75
C SER A 22 31.04 32.74 34.33
N THR A 23 32.21 32.96 33.74
CA THR A 23 32.55 32.42 32.43
C THR A 23 32.37 30.94 32.64
N ALA A 24 31.27 30.40 32.12
CA ALA A 24 30.93 28.99 32.29
C ALA A 24 32.19 28.24 31.89
N VAL A 25 32.82 27.59 32.86
CA VAL A 25 34.10 26.93 32.65
C VAL A 25 33.79 25.82 31.67
N SER A 26 34.24 25.99 30.42
CA SER A 26 34.18 24.93 29.43
C SER A 26 35.06 23.80 29.93
N CYS A 27 34.43 22.71 30.35
CA CYS A 27 35.09 21.54 30.89
C CYS A 27 34.88 20.30 30.03
N LEU A 28 33.96 20.35 29.07
CA LEU A 28 33.82 19.32 28.04
C LEU A 28 34.47 19.81 26.75
N ILE A 29 35.39 19.01 26.22
CA ILE A 29 35.98 19.26 24.89
C ILE A 29 34.94 18.80 23.85
N ALA A 30 34.45 19.74 23.03
CA ALA A 30 33.53 19.41 21.96
C ALA A 30 34.16 18.41 20.96
N ASN A 31 33.38 17.42 20.51
CA ASN A 31 33.82 16.47 19.49
C ASN A 31 32.74 16.35 18.40
N PRO A 32 32.79 17.20 17.36
CA PRO A 32 31.77 17.24 16.32
C PRO A 32 31.72 15.97 15.45
N ASP A 33 32.66 15.04 15.56
CA ASP A 33 32.58 13.74 14.88
C ASP A 33 31.72 12.72 15.67
N ILE A 34 31.32 13.04 16.90
CA ILE A 34 30.45 12.22 17.74
C ILE A 34 29.12 12.93 18.00
N SER A 35 29.15 14.14 18.55
CA SER A 35 27.95 14.92 18.90
C SER A 35 27.45 15.81 17.76
N GLY A 36 28.18 15.84 16.65
CA GLY A 36 27.86 16.68 15.50
C GLY A 36 26.47 16.45 14.94
N ILE A 37 25.84 17.54 14.53
CA ILE A 37 24.47 17.53 13.98
C ILE A 37 24.36 16.58 12.77
N GLY A 38 25.34 16.56 11.87
CA GLY A 38 25.29 15.70 10.69
C GLY A 38 25.41 14.21 11.00
N VAL A 39 26.22 13.83 12.00
CA VAL A 39 26.30 12.42 12.47
C VAL A 39 24.97 12.02 13.09
N ARG A 40 24.41 12.84 13.98
CA ARG A 40 23.10 12.59 14.60
C ARG A 40 22.00 12.41 13.57
N LEU A 41 21.85 13.36 12.65
CA LEU A 41 20.87 13.30 11.58
C LEU A 41 21.05 12.06 10.69
N ALA A 42 22.30 11.66 10.41
CA ALA A 42 22.57 10.46 9.65
C ALA A 42 22.11 9.19 10.38
N VAL A 43 22.44 9.06 11.67
CA VAL A 43 22.02 7.91 12.48
C VAL A 43 20.50 7.89 12.65
N TYR A 44 19.86 9.05 12.89
CA TYR A 44 18.39 9.17 12.94
C TYR A 44 17.75 8.73 11.63
N ALA A 45 18.20 9.30 10.50
CA ALA A 45 17.65 9.00 9.19
C ALA A 45 17.83 7.51 8.83
N GLN A 46 19.03 6.94 9.02
CA GLN A 46 19.27 5.51 8.78
C GLN A 46 18.35 4.63 9.64
N THR A 47 18.24 4.95 10.93
CA THR A 47 17.38 4.22 11.87
C THR A 47 15.91 4.28 11.43
N PHE A 48 15.36 5.46 11.18
CA PHE A 48 13.94 5.61 10.84
C PHE A 48 13.60 5.08 9.45
N LEU A 49 14.47 5.27 8.46
CA LEU A 49 14.29 4.70 7.12
C LEU A 49 14.26 3.17 7.16
N SER A 50 15.01 2.53 8.07
CA SER A 50 15.03 1.08 8.20
C SER A 50 13.71 0.48 8.73
N PHE A 51 12.83 1.27 9.37
CA PHE A 51 11.51 0.80 9.78
C PHE A 51 10.49 0.77 8.63
N ALA A 52 10.62 1.64 7.63
CA ALA A 52 9.62 1.76 6.56
C ALA A 52 9.41 0.46 5.76
N PRO A 53 10.46 -0.24 5.29
CA PRO A 53 10.31 -1.53 4.62
C PRO A 53 9.63 -2.58 5.50
N ALA A 54 9.92 -2.60 6.81
CA ALA A 54 9.28 -3.52 7.73
C ALA A 54 7.76 -3.26 7.83
N PHE A 55 7.33 -2.00 7.82
CA PHE A 55 5.91 -1.68 7.75
C PHE A 55 5.27 -2.11 6.43
N PHE A 56 5.96 -1.93 5.30
CA PHE A 56 5.41 -2.31 3.99
C PHE A 56 5.28 -3.83 3.85
N PHE A 57 6.34 -4.58 4.18
CA PHE A 57 6.37 -6.04 4.05
C PHE A 57 5.59 -6.79 5.15
N THR A 58 5.03 -6.08 6.13
CA THR A 58 4.15 -6.71 7.13
C THR A 58 2.69 -6.27 6.99
N ALA A 59 2.38 -5.43 6.00
CA ALA A 59 1.05 -4.87 5.81
C ALA A 59 0.03 -5.92 5.36
N ASP A 60 0.44 -6.93 4.60
CA ASP A 60 -0.38 -8.09 4.20
C ASP A 60 -0.37 -9.22 5.25
N GLY A 61 0.46 -9.07 6.29
CA GLY A 61 0.63 -10.01 7.39
C GLY A 61 1.47 -11.24 7.05
N GLU A 62 1.99 -11.37 5.83
CA GLU A 62 2.86 -12.46 5.39
C GLU A 62 4.22 -11.91 5.01
N LEU A 63 5.28 -12.38 5.68
CA LEU A 63 6.64 -11.98 5.31
C LEU A 63 7.21 -13.02 4.35
N ASP A 64 7.30 -12.64 3.09
CA ASP A 64 7.86 -13.49 2.06
C ASP A 64 9.38 -13.58 2.17
N LEU A 65 9.91 -14.62 1.55
CA LEU A 65 11.30 -14.99 1.67
C LEU A 65 12.25 -14.03 0.93
N GLU A 66 11.73 -13.38 -0.13
CA GLU A 66 12.41 -12.31 -0.86
C GLU A 66 12.36 -10.98 -0.10
N GLU A 67 11.25 -10.71 0.58
CA GLU A 67 11.07 -9.54 1.46
C GLU A 67 11.97 -9.63 2.69
N GLU A 68 12.08 -10.80 3.32
CA GLU A 68 13.03 -11.08 4.41
C GLU A 68 14.47 -10.79 3.96
N LYS A 69 14.86 -11.27 2.77
CA LYS A 69 16.19 -11.00 2.20
C LYS A 69 16.40 -9.51 1.94
N SER A 70 15.35 -8.80 1.51
CA SER A 70 15.38 -7.36 1.25
C SER A 70 15.48 -6.55 2.55
N LEU A 71 14.75 -6.94 3.59
CA LEU A 71 14.90 -6.38 4.94
C LEU A 71 16.33 -6.52 5.42
N PHE A 72 16.91 -7.72 5.32
CA PHE A 72 18.28 -7.93 5.76
C PHE A 72 19.28 -7.04 5.01
N ALA A 73 19.12 -6.87 3.70
CA ALA A 73 19.97 -5.99 2.89
C ALA A 73 19.94 -4.52 3.37
N ILE A 74 18.82 -4.09 3.97
CA ILE A 74 18.65 -2.73 4.52
C ILE A 74 19.26 -2.63 5.92
N TYR A 75 19.12 -3.65 6.77
CA TYR A 75 19.65 -3.65 8.14
C TYR A 75 21.16 -3.91 8.22
N TYR A 76 21.74 -4.63 7.25
CA TYR A 76 23.16 -4.96 7.26
C TYR A 76 24.06 -3.70 7.31
N PRO A 77 23.84 -2.65 6.49
CA PRO A 77 24.57 -1.38 6.63
C PRO A 77 24.42 -0.75 8.01
N LEU A 78 23.24 -0.78 8.64
CA LEU A 78 23.04 -0.22 9.99
C LEU A 78 23.86 -0.98 11.05
N LEU A 79 23.87 -2.31 10.98
CA LEU A 79 24.68 -3.13 11.87
C LEU A 79 26.17 -2.89 11.66
N LEU A 80 26.60 -2.74 10.40
CA LEU A 80 27.98 -2.40 10.08
C LEU A 80 28.37 -1.01 10.62
N SER A 81 27.51 -0.01 10.49
CA SER A 81 27.70 1.32 11.09
C SER A 81 27.77 1.25 12.62
N SER A 82 26.93 0.43 13.25
CA SER A 82 26.97 0.18 14.70
C SER A 82 28.30 -0.43 15.15
N MET A 83 28.83 -1.40 14.39
CA MET A 83 30.15 -2.00 14.65
C MET A 83 31.31 -1.04 14.37
N ALA A 84 31.20 -0.21 13.34
CA ALA A 84 32.18 0.84 13.08
C ALA A 84 32.23 1.83 14.24
N LEU A 85 31.07 2.31 14.73
CA LEU A 85 30.97 3.21 15.88
C LEU A 85 31.52 2.59 17.17
N PHE A 86 31.25 1.30 17.40
CA PHE A 86 31.86 0.56 18.50
C PHE A 86 33.39 0.52 18.41
N GLY A 87 33.92 0.12 17.25
CA GLY A 87 35.35 -0.01 17.02
C GLY A 87 36.09 1.33 17.12
N THR A 88 35.53 2.40 16.53
CA THR A 88 36.11 3.74 16.63
C THR A 88 36.08 4.27 18.06
N THR A 89 35.02 3.99 18.82
CA THR A 89 34.94 4.38 20.24
C THR A 89 36.02 3.71 21.07
N ILE A 90 36.23 2.40 20.89
CA ILE A 90 37.32 1.68 21.57
C ILE A 90 38.67 2.26 21.18
N PHE A 91 38.90 2.49 19.87
CA PHE A 91 40.17 3.01 19.40
C PHE A 91 40.46 4.43 19.93
N GLN A 92 39.48 5.34 19.85
CA GLN A 92 39.60 6.71 20.35
C GLN A 92 39.82 6.73 21.86
N GLN A 93 39.09 5.88 22.58
CA GLN A 93 39.26 5.73 24.03
C GLN A 93 40.66 5.27 24.42
N LEU A 94 41.26 4.35 23.65
CA LEU A 94 42.60 3.83 23.91
C LEU A 94 43.72 4.79 23.49
N THR A 95 43.47 5.66 22.51
CA THR A 95 44.51 6.52 21.91
C THR A 95 44.50 7.94 22.44
N VAL A 96 43.35 8.61 22.37
CA VAL A 96 43.18 10.03 22.72
C VAL A 96 42.52 10.17 24.10
N GLY A 97 41.76 9.15 24.52
CA GLY A 97 40.88 9.23 25.67
C GLY A 97 39.57 9.91 25.27
N LEU A 98 38.46 9.19 25.36
CA LEU A 98 37.15 9.73 25.04
C LEU A 98 36.45 10.16 26.33
N GLY A 99 35.84 11.35 26.31
CA GLY A 99 35.11 11.87 27.47
C GLY A 99 33.90 10.98 27.81
N ASN A 100 33.55 10.89 29.10
CA ASN A 100 32.40 10.10 29.56
C ASN A 100 31.09 10.52 28.88
N TYR A 101 30.93 11.82 28.63
CA TYR A 101 29.81 12.37 27.87
C TYR A 101 29.70 11.77 26.47
N HIS A 102 30.80 11.77 25.70
CA HIS A 102 30.80 11.23 24.33
C HIS A 102 30.60 9.72 24.30
N VAL A 103 31.16 8.97 25.26
CA VAL A 103 30.93 7.51 25.38
C VAL A 103 29.44 7.21 25.56
N LEU A 104 28.73 7.95 26.44
CA LEU A 104 27.29 7.78 26.63
C LEU A 104 26.49 8.14 25.39
N LEU A 105 26.88 9.19 24.68
CA LEU A 105 26.24 9.60 23.44
C LEU A 105 26.36 8.50 22.37
N VAL A 106 27.57 7.95 22.17
CA VAL A 106 27.77 6.82 21.26
C VAL A 106 26.95 5.60 21.71
N LEU A 107 26.91 5.32 23.01
CA LEU A 107 26.16 4.18 23.55
C LEU A 107 24.65 4.30 23.27
N ASN A 108 24.08 5.51 23.37
CA ASN A 108 22.68 5.78 23.02
C ASN A 108 22.43 5.68 21.51
N MET A 109 23.35 6.20 20.67
CA MET A 109 23.27 6.05 19.21
C MET A 109 23.33 4.57 18.79
N MET A 110 24.21 3.79 19.42
CA MET A 110 24.32 2.35 19.20
C MET A 110 23.03 1.62 19.58
N TRP A 111 22.42 1.98 20.72
CA TRP A 111 21.12 1.42 21.12
C TRP A 111 20.06 1.65 20.05
N MET A 112 19.94 2.88 19.58
CA MET A 112 18.97 3.26 18.56
C MET A 112 19.15 2.47 17.25
N MET A 113 20.38 2.35 16.74
CA MET A 113 20.67 1.53 15.54
C MET A 113 20.42 0.03 15.76
N ASN A 114 20.79 -0.49 16.93
CA ASN A 114 20.61 -1.90 17.24
C ASN A 114 19.11 -2.24 17.43
N ILE A 115 18.31 -1.32 18.00
CA ILE A 115 16.86 -1.47 18.15
C ILE A 115 16.18 -1.59 16.78
N SER A 116 16.60 -0.80 15.79
CA SER A 116 16.04 -0.95 14.45
C SER A 116 16.47 -2.25 13.78
N ALA A 117 17.73 -2.67 13.96
CA ALA A 117 18.20 -3.97 13.45
C ALA A 117 17.50 -5.18 14.11
N VAL A 118 17.02 -5.05 15.34
CA VAL A 118 16.21 -6.08 16.02
C VAL A 118 14.90 -6.37 15.27
N VAL A 119 14.38 -5.44 14.47
CA VAL A 119 13.21 -5.69 13.61
C VAL A 119 13.45 -6.88 12.68
N ALA A 120 14.69 -7.04 12.18
CA ALA A 120 15.09 -8.19 11.36
C ALA A 120 14.98 -9.53 12.11
N CYS A 121 15.10 -9.52 13.44
CA CYS A 121 14.96 -10.72 14.28
C CYS A 121 13.50 -10.96 14.68
N VAL A 122 12.77 -9.88 14.98
CA VAL A 122 11.37 -9.95 15.45
C VAL A 122 10.45 -10.44 14.33
N SER A 123 10.59 -9.93 13.11
CA SER A 123 9.65 -10.24 12.03
C SER A 123 9.63 -11.74 11.64
N PRO A 124 10.78 -12.41 11.42
CA PRO A 124 10.80 -13.85 11.15
C PRO A 124 10.31 -14.68 12.35
N THR A 125 10.62 -14.24 13.57
CA THR A 125 10.20 -14.95 14.79
C THR A 125 8.68 -14.89 14.97
N LEU A 126 8.07 -13.72 14.70
CA LEU A 126 6.61 -13.59 14.66
C LEU A 126 5.99 -14.45 13.55
N ALA A 127 6.66 -14.57 12.40
CA ALA A 127 6.17 -15.39 11.28
C ALA A 127 6.22 -16.88 11.61
N TRP A 128 7.24 -17.28 12.38
CA TRP A 128 7.34 -18.63 12.89
C TRP A 128 6.19 -18.98 13.83
N PHE A 129 5.82 -18.08 14.75
CA PHE A 129 4.68 -18.27 15.64
C PHE A 129 3.33 -18.35 14.91
N ARG A 130 3.24 -17.90 13.65
CA ARG A 130 2.02 -17.99 12.84
C ARG A 130 1.75 -19.41 12.34
N ARG A 131 2.78 -20.26 12.17
CA ARG A 131 2.58 -21.58 11.56
C ARG A 131 1.76 -22.47 12.52
N PRO A 132 0.56 -22.90 12.14
CA PRO A 132 -0.27 -23.74 13.00
C PRO A 132 0.53 -24.98 13.35
N VAL A 133 0.66 -25.25 14.65
CA VAL A 133 1.22 -26.51 15.13
C VAL A 133 0.33 -27.60 14.52
N PRO A 134 0.87 -28.51 13.69
CA PRO A 134 0.06 -29.55 13.08
C PRO A 134 -0.64 -30.30 14.20
N MET A 135 -1.96 -30.13 14.27
CA MET A 135 -2.80 -30.74 15.29
C MET A 135 -2.57 -32.24 15.21
N LEU A 136 -2.22 -32.84 16.34
CA LEU A 136 -2.03 -34.29 16.44
C LEU A 136 -3.27 -34.98 15.84
N PRO A 137 -3.12 -35.94 14.92
CA PRO A 137 -4.25 -36.69 14.38
C PRO A 137 -5.04 -37.28 15.55
N THR A 138 -6.32 -36.93 15.63
CA THR A 138 -7.24 -37.36 16.70
C THR A 138 -7.60 -38.83 16.51
N SER A 139 -6.75 -39.70 17.07
CA SER A 139 -7.01 -41.00 17.72
C SER A 139 -8.01 -42.04 17.17
N SER A 140 -8.61 -41.95 15.99
CA SER A 140 -9.40 -43.07 15.46
C SER A 140 -8.56 -44.14 14.75
N ASP A 141 -7.35 -43.81 14.30
CA ASP A 141 -6.44 -44.76 13.63
C ASP A 141 -5.25 -45.16 14.53
N ALA A 142 -5.57 -45.83 15.64
CA ALA A 142 -4.63 -46.22 16.69
C ALA A 142 -3.54 -47.25 16.28
N LYS A 143 -3.48 -47.68 15.01
CA LYS A 143 -2.51 -48.70 14.57
C LYS A 143 -1.25 -48.14 13.89
N GLU A 144 -1.19 -46.84 13.61
CA GLU A 144 0.01 -46.20 13.04
C GLU A 144 0.75 -45.31 14.06
N GLN A 145 0.63 -45.66 15.35
CA GLN A 145 1.02 -44.80 16.47
C GLN A 145 2.51 -44.88 16.86
N THR A 146 3.26 -45.86 16.33
CA THR A 146 4.68 -46.07 16.69
C THR A 146 5.67 -45.23 15.87
N GLN A 147 5.26 -44.59 14.77
CA GLN A 147 6.11 -43.66 14.01
C GLN A 147 5.96 -42.19 14.47
N SER A 148 4.90 -41.87 15.22
CA SER A 148 4.51 -40.52 15.63
C SER A 148 5.38 -39.94 16.77
N THR A 149 5.91 -40.77 17.66
CA THR A 149 6.78 -40.30 18.77
C THR A 149 8.10 -39.71 18.29
N ARG A 150 8.66 -40.19 17.16
CA ARG A 150 9.83 -39.57 16.50
C ARG A 150 9.52 -38.26 15.76
N ALA A 151 8.25 -37.94 15.51
CA ALA A 151 7.85 -36.65 14.96
C ALA A 151 7.75 -35.58 16.06
N ARG A 152 7.32 -35.96 17.28
CA ARG A 152 7.18 -35.04 18.42
C ARG A 152 8.52 -34.54 18.97
N GLU A 153 9.53 -35.41 19.07
CA GLU A 153 10.91 -34.99 19.42
C GLU A 153 11.53 -34.09 18.34
N ARG A 154 11.09 -34.23 17.07
CA ARG A 154 11.51 -33.30 16.03
C ARG A 154 10.99 -31.89 16.25
N TYR A 155 9.81 -31.67 16.85
CA TYR A 155 9.27 -30.31 17.04
C TYR A 155 9.98 -29.51 18.15
N PHE A 156 10.37 -30.13 19.26
CA PHE A 156 11.10 -29.43 20.33
C PHE A 156 12.57 -29.16 19.99
N LEU A 157 13.18 -29.99 19.14
CA LEU A 157 14.51 -29.77 18.57
C LEU A 157 14.48 -29.00 17.23
N PHE A 158 13.30 -28.56 16.74
CA PHE A 158 13.13 -27.80 15.49
C PHE A 158 13.15 -26.27 15.66
N TRP A 159 13.93 -25.77 16.62
CA TRP A 159 14.74 -24.57 16.33
C TRP A 159 15.85 -24.89 15.30
N ARG A 160 15.94 -26.15 14.81
CA ARG A 160 16.85 -26.58 13.74
C ARG A 160 16.76 -25.58 12.58
N PRO A 161 17.78 -24.74 12.37
CA PRO A 161 17.70 -23.60 11.48
C PRO A 161 17.48 -24.12 10.08
N ARG A 162 16.27 -23.95 9.55
CA ARG A 162 16.01 -24.26 8.14
C ARG A 162 16.73 -23.27 7.20
N ARG A 163 17.44 -22.29 7.77
CA ARG A 163 18.47 -21.48 7.10
C ARG A 163 19.59 -21.15 8.08
N THR A 164 20.77 -21.72 7.86
CA THR A 164 22.05 -21.23 8.43
C THR A 164 22.20 -19.72 8.31
N ARG A 165 21.61 -19.12 7.26
CA ARG A 165 21.55 -17.69 7.04
C ARG A 165 20.81 -16.92 8.14
N GLN A 166 19.57 -17.27 8.48
CA GLN A 166 18.81 -16.56 9.54
C GLN A 166 19.53 -16.61 10.89
N LEU A 167 20.16 -17.76 11.20
CA LEU A 167 20.95 -17.88 12.42
C LEU A 167 22.15 -16.94 12.40
N LEU A 168 22.87 -16.82 11.28
CA LEU A 168 23.97 -15.86 11.13
C LEU A 168 23.48 -14.42 11.36
N GLU A 169 22.29 -14.07 10.86
CA GLU A 169 21.72 -12.73 10.98
C GLU A 169 21.37 -12.41 12.45
N VAL A 170 20.67 -13.34 13.14
CA VAL A 170 20.38 -13.23 14.58
C VAL A 170 21.66 -13.16 15.41
N LEU A 171 22.65 -13.98 15.07
CA LEU A 171 23.94 -14.03 15.77
C LEU A 171 24.72 -12.74 15.55
N PHE A 172 24.65 -12.14 14.36
CA PHE A 172 25.27 -10.86 14.06
C PHE A 172 24.61 -9.72 14.85
N VAL A 173 23.28 -9.60 14.84
CA VAL A 173 22.55 -8.62 15.68
C VAL A 173 22.88 -8.81 17.16
N SER A 174 22.89 -10.06 17.61
CA SER A 174 23.21 -10.41 18.99
C SER A 174 24.65 -10.04 19.38
N LEU A 175 25.61 -10.25 18.50
CA LEU A 175 27.00 -9.86 18.70
C LEU A 175 27.14 -8.34 18.78
N CYS A 176 26.39 -7.59 17.96
CA CYS A 176 26.37 -6.14 18.02
C CYS A 176 25.84 -5.61 19.36
N ILE A 177 24.72 -6.18 19.83
CA ILE A 177 24.14 -5.83 21.14
C ILE A 177 25.08 -6.24 22.28
N THR A 178 25.76 -7.38 22.13
CA THR A 178 26.76 -7.85 23.11
C THR A 178 27.94 -6.89 23.19
N GLY A 179 28.53 -6.50 22.06
CA GLY A 179 29.66 -5.55 22.02
C GLY A 179 29.29 -4.21 22.66
N MET A 180 28.13 -3.67 22.29
CA MET A 180 27.57 -2.47 22.94
C MET A 180 27.40 -2.66 24.45
N SER A 181 26.94 -3.82 24.89
CA SER A 181 26.72 -4.11 26.31
C SER A 181 28.03 -4.27 27.08
N VAL A 182 29.07 -4.83 26.46
CA VAL A 182 30.43 -4.83 27.01
C VAL A 182 30.93 -3.39 27.18
N LEU A 183 30.75 -2.52 26.18
CA LEU A 183 31.13 -1.11 26.28
C LEU A 183 30.37 -0.41 27.42
N GLY A 184 29.07 -0.65 27.54
CA GLY A 184 28.23 -0.12 28.62
C GLY A 184 28.68 -0.61 29.99
N LEU A 185 28.86 -1.92 30.17
CA LEU A 185 29.37 -2.50 31.42
C LEU A 185 30.74 -1.91 31.79
N TRP A 186 31.64 -1.86 30.82
CA TRP A 186 32.97 -1.29 31.03
C TRP A 186 32.87 0.18 31.47
N HIS A 187 32.15 1.01 30.72
CA HIS A 187 31.94 2.42 31.06
C HIS A 187 31.35 2.58 32.47
N TRP A 188 30.21 1.95 32.76
CA TRP A 188 29.54 2.08 34.05
C TRP A 188 30.29 1.42 35.23
N SER A 189 31.19 0.47 34.96
CA SER A 189 32.07 -0.12 35.98
C SER A 189 33.25 0.81 36.31
N VAL A 190 33.87 1.42 35.29
CA VAL A 190 34.99 2.36 35.44
C VAL A 190 34.54 3.65 36.13
N LEU A 191 33.28 4.07 35.94
CA LEU A 191 32.70 5.18 36.69
C LEU A 191 32.69 4.96 38.23
N HIS A 192 32.91 3.74 38.74
CA HIS A 192 33.14 3.54 40.18
C HIS A 192 34.49 4.02 40.68
N ILE A 193 35.47 3.92 39.79
CA ILE A 193 36.89 3.90 40.10
C ILE A 193 37.41 5.35 40.18
N THR A 194 36.52 6.34 40.19
CA THR A 194 36.80 7.75 40.48
C THR A 194 37.26 8.02 41.93
N GLY A 195 37.40 6.98 42.78
CA GLY A 195 38.24 7.02 43.98
C GLY A 195 39.71 6.61 43.79
N LEU A 196 40.09 6.13 42.60
CA LEU A 196 41.36 5.44 42.33
C LEU A 196 42.27 6.16 41.32
N ASN A 197 41.74 7.07 40.50
CA ASN A 197 42.57 8.00 39.73
C ASN A 197 42.47 9.40 40.36
N LYS A 198 43.20 9.62 41.47
CA LYS A 198 43.35 10.94 42.11
C LYS A 198 43.95 12.01 41.20
N ASN A 199 44.42 11.61 40.00
CA ASN A 199 44.96 12.49 38.97
C ASN A 199 44.01 12.70 37.79
N LEU A 200 42.77 12.18 37.82
CA LEU A 200 41.75 12.65 36.88
C LEU A 200 41.41 14.07 37.34
N ASP A 201 41.92 15.06 36.62
CA ASP A 201 41.75 16.48 36.94
C ASP A 201 40.28 16.78 37.33
N ASP A 202 40.10 17.54 38.41
CA ASP A 202 38.83 18.18 38.77
C ASP A 202 38.25 19.06 37.62
N SER A 203 38.99 19.19 36.52
CA SER A 203 38.67 20.00 35.33
C SER A 203 37.53 19.45 34.45
N GLN A 204 37.12 18.18 34.55
CA GLN A 204 36.11 17.61 33.64
C GLN A 204 34.64 17.73 34.11
N CYS A 205 34.35 18.50 35.16
CA CYS A 205 32.99 18.75 35.67
C CYS A 205 32.10 17.50 35.79
N PHE A 206 32.64 16.36 36.21
CA PHE A 206 31.94 15.07 36.15
C PHE A 206 30.58 15.08 36.87
N ASP A 207 30.48 15.79 37.99
CA ASP A 207 29.26 15.94 38.79
C ASP A 207 28.15 16.75 38.09
N GLN A 208 28.50 17.50 37.04
CA GLN A 208 27.57 18.34 36.29
C GLN A 208 27.02 17.65 35.05
N ILE A 209 27.68 16.59 34.56
CA ILE A 209 27.23 15.89 33.36
C ILE A 209 25.94 15.12 33.68
N ARG A 210 24.91 15.40 32.88
CA ARG A 210 23.59 14.76 33.00
C ARG A 210 23.30 13.83 31.82
N THR A 211 22.65 12.72 32.10
CA THR A 211 22.14 11.79 31.10
C THR A 211 20.62 11.73 31.20
N THR A 212 19.94 11.65 30.07
CA THR A 212 18.47 11.57 30.03
C THR A 212 18.04 10.15 29.70
N TYR A 213 17.12 9.61 30.50
CA TYR A 213 16.43 8.36 30.24
C TYR A 213 14.94 8.57 30.41
N PHE A 214 14.15 8.24 29.39
CA PHE A 214 12.69 8.41 29.39
C PHE A 214 12.28 9.85 29.77
N PHE A 215 12.92 10.84 29.14
CA PHE A 215 12.75 12.28 29.41
C PHE A 215 13.14 12.76 30.82
N MET A 216 13.61 11.87 31.69
CA MET A 216 14.09 12.23 33.03
C MET A 216 15.60 12.40 33.01
N SER A 217 16.09 13.51 33.57
CA SER A 217 17.50 13.84 33.63
C SER A 217 18.11 13.38 34.95
N PHE A 218 19.21 12.65 34.88
CA PHE A 218 19.94 12.14 36.02
C PHE A 218 21.41 12.53 35.95
N PRO A 219 22.04 12.92 37.06
CA PRO A 219 23.49 13.06 37.08
C PRO A 219 24.13 11.67 36.88
N ILE A 220 25.20 11.59 36.09
CA ILE A 220 25.89 10.31 35.82
C ILE A 220 26.43 9.67 37.12
N THR A 221 26.65 10.48 38.15
CA THR A 221 27.08 10.07 39.49
C THR A 221 25.97 9.38 40.31
N ASP A 222 24.72 9.36 39.85
CA ASP A 222 23.62 8.72 40.58
C ASP A 222 23.84 7.20 40.68
N LYS A 223 23.99 6.72 41.92
CA LYS A 223 24.18 5.30 42.25
C LYS A 223 23.05 4.41 41.72
N ARG A 224 21.81 4.92 41.66
CA ARG A 224 20.64 4.16 41.22
C ARG A 224 20.68 3.92 39.72
N ILE A 225 20.91 4.98 38.95
CA ILE A 225 21.03 4.88 37.49
C ILE A 225 22.20 3.98 37.13
N ARG A 226 23.33 4.14 37.81
CA ARG A 226 24.48 3.27 37.61
C ARG A 226 24.17 1.79 37.89
N ALA A 227 23.52 1.48 39.01
CA ALA A 227 23.13 0.10 39.32
C ALA A 227 22.15 -0.47 38.28
N LEU A 228 21.19 0.35 37.83
CA LEU A 228 20.24 -0.02 36.79
C LEU A 228 20.95 -0.29 35.45
N SER A 229 21.83 0.61 35.02
CA SER A 229 22.63 0.45 33.79
C SER A 229 23.53 -0.78 33.85
N LEU A 230 24.25 -1.00 34.96
CA LEU A 230 25.08 -2.21 35.14
C LEU A 230 24.25 -3.50 35.08
N THR A 231 23.07 -3.51 35.70
CA THR A 231 22.16 -4.66 35.64
C THR A 231 21.66 -4.90 34.22
N PHE A 232 21.22 -3.83 33.55
CA PHE A 232 20.70 -3.88 32.20
C PHE A 232 21.76 -4.37 31.20
N TYR A 233 22.94 -3.76 31.17
CA TYR A 233 24.02 -4.21 30.30
C TYR A 233 24.56 -5.59 30.70
N GLY A 234 24.52 -5.94 31.99
CA GLY A 234 24.85 -7.28 32.49
C GLY A 234 23.97 -8.38 31.93
N VAL A 235 22.67 -8.11 31.74
CA VAL A 235 21.75 -9.05 31.08
C VAL A 235 21.99 -9.07 29.57
N MET A 236 22.21 -7.91 28.95
CA MET A 236 22.33 -7.77 27.49
C MET A 236 23.68 -8.21 26.91
N VAL A 237 24.70 -8.45 27.76
CA VAL A 237 26.01 -8.98 27.36
C VAL A 237 25.96 -10.46 26.94
N LEU A 238 24.92 -11.19 27.33
CA LEU A 238 24.80 -12.60 27.00
C LEU A 238 24.26 -12.73 25.57
N PRO A 239 25.08 -13.23 24.62
CA PRO A 239 24.62 -13.40 23.24
C PRO A 239 23.48 -14.41 23.20
N VAL A 240 22.63 -14.30 22.18
CA VAL A 240 21.34 -14.97 21.98
C VAL A 240 20.30 -14.58 23.03
N ILE A 241 20.64 -14.62 24.32
CA ILE A 241 19.74 -14.23 25.42
C ILE A 241 19.28 -12.79 25.24
N ASN A 242 20.16 -11.89 24.80
CA ASN A 242 19.80 -10.51 24.53
C ASN A 242 18.70 -10.36 23.46
N VAL A 243 18.81 -11.04 22.32
CA VAL A 243 17.81 -11.01 21.25
C VAL A 243 16.52 -11.70 21.70
N GLU A 244 16.63 -12.87 22.33
CA GLU A 244 15.47 -13.60 22.87
C GLU A 244 14.69 -12.76 23.89
N LEU A 245 15.39 -12.07 24.79
CA LEU A 245 14.75 -11.20 25.77
C LEU A 245 13.97 -10.07 25.08
N ILE A 246 14.55 -9.43 24.07
CA ILE A 246 13.86 -8.36 23.34
C ILE A 246 12.64 -8.92 22.59
N VAL A 247 12.79 -10.06 21.92
CA VAL A 247 11.69 -10.74 21.23
C VAL A 247 10.57 -11.11 22.20
N ILE A 248 10.90 -11.59 23.40
CA ILE A 248 9.92 -11.87 24.46
C ILE A 248 9.21 -10.58 24.88
N VAL A 249 9.94 -9.51 25.17
CA VAL A 249 9.35 -8.21 25.57
C VAL A 249 8.40 -7.68 24.50
N VAL A 250 8.81 -7.70 23.23
CA VAL A 250 7.98 -7.26 22.10
C VAL A 250 6.74 -8.13 21.93
N ASN A 251 6.87 -9.45 22.10
CA ASN A 251 5.73 -10.36 22.02
C ASN A 251 4.74 -10.15 23.16
N VAL A 252 5.24 -9.97 24.39
CA VAL A 252 4.42 -9.73 25.58
C VAL A 252 3.72 -8.38 25.45
N SER A 253 4.41 -7.32 25.00
CA SER A 253 3.79 -6.01 24.81
C SER A 253 2.71 -6.04 23.74
N ALA A 254 2.96 -6.69 22.60
CA ALA A 254 1.95 -6.88 21.56
C ALA A 254 0.74 -7.68 22.09
N TRP A 255 0.97 -8.75 22.85
CA TRP A 255 -0.11 -9.52 23.46
C TRP A 255 -0.94 -8.71 24.46
N MET A 256 -0.28 -7.92 25.31
CA MET A 256 -0.93 -7.06 26.30
C MET A 256 -1.81 -5.99 25.65
N LEU A 257 -1.45 -5.49 24.47
CA LEU A 257 -2.26 -4.52 23.72
C LEU A 257 -3.43 -5.19 22.99
N ILE A 258 -3.20 -6.38 22.44
CA ILE A 258 -4.18 -7.06 21.59
C ILE A 258 -5.23 -7.83 22.41
N ALA A 259 -4.85 -8.44 23.54
CA ALA A 259 -5.78 -9.26 24.33
C ALA A 259 -7.01 -8.48 24.85
N PRO A 260 -6.87 -7.23 25.37
CA PRO A 260 -8.01 -6.39 25.74
C PRO A 260 -8.87 -6.00 24.54
N ALA A 261 -8.24 -5.61 23.42
CA ALA A 261 -8.95 -5.27 22.19
C ALA A 261 -9.78 -6.44 21.67
N ARG A 262 -9.23 -7.65 21.70
CA ARG A 262 -9.95 -8.88 21.33
C ARG A 262 -11.14 -9.15 22.25
N LYS A 263 -10.96 -9.04 23.58
CA LYS A 263 -12.06 -9.19 24.54
C LYS A 263 -13.16 -8.15 24.31
N PHE A 264 -12.77 -6.91 24.01
CA PHE A 264 -13.70 -5.82 23.71
C PHE A 264 -14.49 -6.08 22.42
N CYS A 265 -13.83 -6.50 21.33
CA CYS A 265 -14.49 -6.86 20.08
C CYS A 265 -15.45 -8.04 20.27
N HIS A 266 -15.05 -9.09 21.00
CA HIS A 266 -15.96 -10.19 21.34
C HIS A 266 -17.14 -9.70 22.18
N SER A 267 -16.92 -8.85 23.18
CA SER A 267 -18.01 -8.29 23.98
C SER A 267 -18.99 -7.43 23.16
N ILE A 268 -18.51 -6.66 22.18
CA ILE A 268 -19.37 -5.88 21.28
C ILE A 268 -20.18 -6.83 20.40
N ARG A 269 -19.50 -7.81 19.78
CA ARG A 269 -20.14 -8.81 18.93
C ARG A 269 -21.24 -9.56 19.69
N ASP A 270 -20.95 -9.99 20.92
CA ASP A 270 -21.90 -10.75 21.73
C ASP A 270 -23.06 -9.87 22.22
N ARG A 271 -22.85 -8.57 22.46
CA ARG A 271 -23.94 -7.62 22.74
C ARG A 271 -24.81 -7.34 21.51
N LEU A 272 -24.21 -7.20 20.34
CA LEU A 272 -24.95 -6.99 19.09
C LEU A 272 -25.76 -8.25 18.74
N LEU A 273 -25.14 -9.43 18.72
CA LEU A 273 -25.82 -10.69 18.42
C LEU A 273 -26.81 -11.10 19.51
N GLY A 274 -26.47 -10.87 20.79
CA GLY A 274 -27.35 -11.13 21.93
C GLY A 274 -28.57 -10.20 21.96
N GLY A 275 -28.41 -8.94 21.54
CA GLY A 275 -29.50 -7.99 21.36
C GLY A 275 -30.51 -8.46 20.29
N PHE A 276 -30.00 -8.96 19.16
CA PHE A 276 -30.85 -9.55 18.11
C PHE A 276 -31.58 -10.81 18.57
N ARG A 277 -30.96 -11.64 19.43
CA ARG A 277 -31.57 -12.88 19.91
C ARG A 277 -32.63 -12.68 20.99
N SER A 278 -32.57 -11.56 21.74
CA SER A 278 -33.43 -11.31 22.90
C SER A 278 -34.63 -10.41 22.61
N THR A 279 -34.72 -9.76 21.45
CA THR A 279 -35.87 -8.90 21.08
C THR A 279 -36.48 -9.24 19.71
N PRO A 280 -37.22 -10.37 19.58
CA PRO A 280 -37.93 -10.70 18.34
C PRO A 280 -39.04 -9.69 17.95
N ARG A 281 -39.41 -8.77 18.86
CA ARG A 281 -40.48 -7.77 18.65
C ARG A 281 -40.09 -6.55 17.79
N LEU A 282 -38.79 -6.35 17.50
CA LEU A 282 -38.31 -5.22 16.67
C LEU A 282 -38.04 -5.60 15.20
N ALA A 283 -37.91 -6.90 14.90
CA ALA A 283 -37.73 -7.37 13.52
C ALA A 283 -38.99 -7.15 12.65
N THR A 284 -40.18 -7.26 13.26
CA THR A 284 -41.47 -7.16 12.57
C THR A 284 -41.77 -5.76 12.00
N PRO A 285 -41.61 -4.65 12.75
CA PRO A 285 -41.83 -3.31 12.19
C PRO A 285 -40.74 -2.88 11.20
N LEU A 286 -39.48 -3.31 11.38
CA LEU A 286 -38.39 -2.99 10.45
C LEU A 286 -38.57 -3.72 9.10
N MET A 287 -39.07 -4.96 9.11
CA MET A 287 -39.42 -5.69 7.88
C MET A 287 -40.68 -5.15 7.19
N ASN A 288 -41.64 -4.60 7.94
CA ASN A 288 -42.82 -3.94 7.36
C ASN A 288 -42.50 -2.55 6.76
N ALA A 289 -41.33 -1.97 7.06
CA ALA A 289 -40.85 -0.72 6.48
C ALA A 289 -40.08 -0.90 5.15
N ILE A 290 -39.78 -2.14 4.75
CA ILE A 290 -39.15 -2.42 3.45
C ILE A 290 -40.24 -2.38 2.36
N PRO A 291 -40.15 -1.47 1.37
CA PRO A 291 -41.18 -1.34 0.35
C PRO A 291 -41.30 -2.63 -0.49
N PRO A 292 -42.52 -3.06 -0.85
CA PRO A 292 -42.78 -4.33 -1.54
C PRO A 292 -42.18 -4.45 -2.95
N SER A 293 -41.55 -3.40 -3.48
CA SER A 293 -40.84 -3.38 -4.77
C SER A 293 -39.41 -3.93 -4.71
N PHE A 294 -38.79 -4.00 -3.52
CA PHE A 294 -37.40 -4.43 -3.37
C PHE A 294 -37.12 -5.94 -3.62
N PRO A 295 -38.04 -6.89 -3.32
CA PRO A 295 -37.77 -8.32 -3.54
C PRO A 295 -37.91 -8.78 -4.99
N VAL A 296 -38.66 -8.05 -5.82
CA VAL A 296 -39.05 -8.50 -7.17
C VAL A 296 -37.86 -8.48 -8.14
N TRP A 297 -36.91 -7.56 -7.95
CA TRP A 297 -35.75 -7.42 -8.84
C TRP A 297 -34.70 -8.51 -8.62
N ILE A 298 -34.47 -8.93 -7.36
CA ILE A 298 -33.56 -10.04 -7.03
C ILE A 298 -34.14 -11.38 -7.49
N ALA A 299 -35.46 -11.60 -7.35
CA ALA A 299 -36.12 -12.79 -7.87
C ALA A 299 -36.04 -12.89 -9.40
N ARG A 300 -36.03 -11.76 -10.12
CA ARG A 300 -35.88 -11.71 -11.58
C ARG A 300 -34.45 -11.97 -12.06
N MET A 301 -33.43 -11.67 -11.26
CA MET A 301 -32.04 -12.03 -11.60
C MET A 301 -31.73 -13.52 -11.43
N CYS A 302 -32.41 -14.21 -10.53
CA CYS A 302 -32.20 -15.65 -10.31
C CYS A 302 -33.03 -16.55 -11.24
N ALA A 303 -34.15 -16.04 -11.80
CA ALA A 303 -34.97 -16.77 -12.75
C ALA A 303 -34.49 -16.53 -14.19
N GLY A 304 -33.40 -17.19 -14.57
CA GLY A 304 -32.98 -17.27 -15.97
C GLY A 304 -33.99 -18.10 -16.78
N THR A 305 -34.92 -17.44 -17.46
CA THR A 305 -35.75 -18.08 -18.48
C THR A 305 -35.60 -17.34 -19.81
N SER A 306 -34.96 -18.03 -20.75
CA SER A 306 -34.90 -17.73 -22.18
C SER A 306 -36.32 -17.67 -22.77
N PRO A 307 -36.64 -16.66 -23.60
CA PRO A 307 -37.81 -16.72 -24.46
C PRO A 307 -37.35 -17.04 -25.86
N ASP A 308 -37.82 -18.15 -26.44
CA ASP A 308 -38.02 -18.20 -27.89
C ASP A 308 -38.93 -19.36 -28.36
N ILE A 309 -39.88 -18.97 -29.22
CA ILE A 309 -40.46 -19.71 -30.35
C ILE A 309 -41.56 -20.77 -30.06
N LEU A 310 -42.83 -20.42 -30.31
CA LEU A 310 -43.55 -20.85 -31.53
C LEU A 310 -44.97 -20.24 -31.62
N ASP A 311 -45.22 -19.48 -32.68
CA ASP A 311 -46.55 -19.13 -33.19
C ASP A 311 -47.12 -20.28 -34.03
N SER A 312 -48.41 -20.60 -33.85
CA SER A 312 -49.49 -20.61 -34.88
C SER A 312 -50.56 -21.72 -34.68
N PRO A 313 -51.86 -21.39 -34.88
CA PRO A 313 -53.00 -22.33 -34.97
C PRO A 313 -53.45 -22.46 -36.46
N PRO A 314 -54.67 -22.94 -36.83
CA PRO A 314 -55.59 -23.96 -36.28
C PRO A 314 -55.92 -25.07 -37.33
N LEU A 315 -56.55 -26.20 -36.96
CA LEU A 315 -57.43 -26.89 -37.92
C LEU A 315 -58.43 -27.88 -37.28
N SER A 316 -59.64 -27.82 -37.82
CA SER A 316 -60.85 -28.55 -37.46
C SER A 316 -60.90 -29.97 -38.04
N ARG A 317 -61.50 -30.92 -37.30
CA ARG A 317 -62.44 -31.94 -37.81
C ARG A 317 -62.89 -32.93 -36.72
N ALA A 318 -64.21 -33.04 -36.56
CA ALA A 318 -64.92 -34.27 -36.20
C ALA A 318 -65.28 -35.03 -37.52
N PRO A 319 -66.01 -36.18 -37.55
CA PRO A 319 -66.59 -37.00 -36.48
C PRO A 319 -66.41 -38.53 -36.67
N THR A 320 -66.81 -39.36 -35.68
CA THR A 320 -67.80 -40.48 -35.78
C THR A 320 -67.68 -41.55 -34.67
N THR A 321 -68.80 -41.77 -33.97
CA THR A 321 -69.44 -43.02 -33.45
C THR A 321 -68.57 -44.20 -32.93
N SER A 322 -68.88 -44.87 -31.81
CA SER A 322 -70.14 -45.58 -31.53
C SER A 322 -70.22 -46.19 -30.11
N LEU A 323 -71.49 -46.33 -29.63
CA LEU A 323 -72.09 -47.39 -28.77
C LEU A 323 -71.51 -47.67 -27.36
N ARG A 324 -72.24 -48.04 -26.29
CA ARG A 324 -73.67 -48.07 -25.87
C ARG A 324 -73.68 -48.72 -24.45
N VAL A 325 -74.74 -48.47 -23.67
CA VAL A 325 -75.33 -49.30 -22.58
C VAL A 325 -75.03 -48.93 -21.11
N ASP A 326 -76.01 -48.17 -20.59
CA ASP A 326 -76.88 -48.37 -19.41
C ASP A 326 -76.45 -48.14 -17.94
N SER A 327 -77.25 -47.23 -17.35
CA SER A 327 -77.98 -47.32 -16.08
C SER A 327 -77.24 -47.09 -14.76
N SER A 328 -77.56 -46.00 -14.06
CA SER A 328 -78.68 -45.97 -13.11
C SER A 328 -78.73 -44.64 -12.36
N VAL A 329 -79.94 -44.33 -11.92
CA VAL A 329 -80.42 -43.10 -11.30
C VAL A 329 -80.16 -43.15 -9.79
N HIS A 330 -79.57 -42.10 -9.20
CA HIS A 330 -80.16 -41.39 -8.06
C HIS A 330 -79.43 -40.08 -7.71
N ASN A 331 -80.25 -39.04 -7.57
CA ASN A 331 -79.96 -37.74 -6.98
C ASN A 331 -79.36 -37.84 -5.57
N ALA A 332 -78.33 -37.05 -5.28
CA ALA A 332 -78.26 -36.26 -4.05
C ALA A 332 -77.16 -35.19 -4.16
N THR A 333 -77.60 -33.95 -4.15
CA THR A 333 -76.85 -32.72 -3.94
C THR A 333 -76.01 -32.79 -2.66
N GLN A 334 -74.68 -32.69 -2.77
CA GLN A 334 -73.85 -32.23 -1.66
C GLN A 334 -72.66 -31.43 -2.19
N VAL A 335 -72.77 -30.11 -2.07
CA VAL A 335 -71.72 -29.14 -2.29
C VAL A 335 -70.72 -29.26 -1.13
N SER A 336 -69.56 -29.86 -1.40
CA SER A 336 -68.39 -29.80 -0.51
C SER A 336 -67.63 -28.48 -0.72
N PRO A 337 -67.22 -27.78 0.34
CA PRO A 337 -66.51 -26.51 0.21
C PRO A 337 -65.08 -26.74 -0.33
N PRO A 338 -64.51 -25.75 -1.04
CA PRO A 338 -63.16 -25.86 -1.56
C PRO A 338 -62.15 -25.95 -0.41
N SER A 339 -61.26 -26.94 -0.49
CA SER A 339 -60.07 -27.05 0.35
C SER A 339 -59.28 -25.73 0.33
N PRO A 340 -58.85 -25.18 1.47
CA PRO A 340 -58.04 -23.97 1.48
C PRO A 340 -56.71 -24.27 0.78
N SER A 341 -56.46 -23.54 -0.30
CA SER A 341 -55.15 -23.44 -0.92
C SER A 341 -54.12 -23.09 0.16
N PRO A 342 -52.89 -23.67 0.11
CA PRO A 342 -51.85 -23.31 1.06
C PRO A 342 -51.65 -21.80 0.98
N SER A 343 -51.93 -21.14 2.09
CA SER A 343 -51.87 -19.69 2.18
C SER A 343 -50.47 -19.24 1.76
N LEU A 344 -50.41 -18.26 0.85
CA LEU A 344 -49.18 -17.56 0.42
C LEU A 344 -48.31 -17.07 1.60
N LEU A 345 -48.87 -17.00 2.82
CA LEU A 345 -48.15 -16.75 4.06
C LEU A 345 -47.12 -17.84 4.40
N SER A 346 -47.43 -19.13 4.18
CA SER A 346 -46.54 -20.26 4.53
C SER A 346 -45.28 -20.28 3.66
N VAL A 347 -45.41 -19.96 2.38
CA VAL A 347 -44.26 -19.86 1.45
C VAL A 347 -43.41 -18.62 1.78
N ARG A 348 -44.04 -17.53 2.26
CA ARG A 348 -43.36 -16.28 2.63
C ARG A 348 -42.55 -16.43 3.92
N GLU A 349 -43.07 -17.14 4.92
CA GLU A 349 -42.30 -17.46 6.14
C GLU A 349 -41.13 -18.41 5.83
N LEU A 350 -41.32 -19.39 4.95
CA LEU A 350 -40.27 -20.33 4.55
C LEU A 350 -39.14 -19.65 3.74
N THR A 351 -39.46 -18.67 2.90
CA THR A 351 -38.43 -17.92 2.14
C THR A 351 -37.67 -16.93 3.02
N ILE A 352 -38.31 -16.34 4.02
CA ILE A 352 -37.66 -15.40 4.94
C ILE A 352 -36.66 -16.13 5.85
N ASP A 353 -37.01 -17.30 6.39
CA ASP A 353 -36.08 -18.11 7.18
C ASP A 353 -34.91 -18.63 6.33
N MET A 354 -35.17 -19.04 5.08
CA MET A 354 -34.12 -19.51 4.18
C MET A 354 -33.17 -18.38 3.74
N ILE A 355 -33.68 -17.16 3.54
CA ILE A 355 -32.85 -15.97 3.24
C ILE A 355 -32.08 -15.55 4.49
N GLY A 356 -32.69 -15.56 5.67
CA GLY A 356 -32.03 -15.26 6.94
C GLY A 356 -30.90 -16.24 7.25
N GLN A 357 -31.12 -17.53 7.00
CA GLN A 357 -30.11 -18.58 7.19
C GLN A 357 -28.96 -18.46 6.18
N ARG A 358 -29.25 -18.21 4.91
CA ARG A 358 -28.21 -17.97 3.90
C ARG A 358 -27.46 -16.66 4.08
N LEU A 359 -28.11 -15.62 4.58
CA LEU A 359 -27.45 -14.36 4.94
C LEU A 359 -26.56 -14.55 6.16
N CYS A 360 -26.97 -15.35 7.15
CA CYS A 360 -26.12 -15.71 8.29
C CYS A 360 -24.95 -16.60 7.89
N GLU A 361 -25.14 -17.57 7.00
CA GLU A 361 -24.04 -18.38 6.44
C GLU A 361 -23.11 -17.54 5.57
N PHE A 362 -23.65 -16.63 4.76
CA PHE A 362 -22.85 -15.68 3.97
C PHE A 362 -22.09 -14.71 4.86
N LEU A 363 -22.70 -14.18 5.93
CA LEU A 363 -22.01 -13.32 6.90
C LEU A 363 -21.00 -14.11 7.73
N ALA A 364 -21.27 -15.37 8.10
CA ALA A 364 -20.31 -16.24 8.78
C ALA A 364 -19.16 -16.68 7.87
N HIS A 365 -19.40 -16.79 6.56
CA HIS A 365 -18.40 -17.13 5.53
C HIS A 365 -17.67 -15.88 4.98
N ALA A 366 -18.28 -14.70 5.03
CA ALA A 366 -17.62 -13.43 4.73
C ALA A 366 -16.78 -12.95 5.93
N TYR A 367 -17.25 -13.27 7.14
CA TYR A 367 -16.51 -13.18 8.40
C TYR A 367 -15.81 -14.50 8.73
N ASP A 368 -15.38 -15.23 7.68
CA ASP A 368 -14.69 -16.50 7.86
C ASP A 368 -13.44 -16.28 8.70
N SER A 369 -13.26 -17.18 9.67
CA SER A 369 -12.29 -17.08 10.75
C SER A 369 -10.88 -16.82 10.21
N SER A 370 -10.56 -17.32 9.01
CA SER A 370 -9.28 -17.16 8.33
C SER A 370 -8.87 -15.70 8.09
N ARG A 371 -9.81 -14.81 7.72
CA ARG A 371 -9.51 -13.40 7.42
C ARG A 371 -9.32 -12.58 8.71
N ALA A 372 -10.13 -12.86 9.73
CA ALA A 372 -9.95 -12.25 11.06
C ALA A 372 -8.60 -12.66 11.70
N TRP A 373 -8.13 -13.89 11.44
CA TRP A 373 -6.80 -14.33 11.87
C TRP A 373 -5.67 -13.59 11.14
N LEU A 374 -5.77 -13.43 9.82
CA LEU A 374 -4.81 -12.67 9.01
C LEU A 374 -4.70 -11.21 9.47
N GLU A 375 -5.84 -10.52 9.65
CA GLU A 375 -5.88 -9.15 10.15
C GLU A 375 -5.28 -9.02 11.55
N PHE A 376 -5.52 -10.02 12.42
CA PHE A 376 -4.94 -10.06 13.77
C PHE A 376 -3.40 -10.13 13.75
N PHE A 377 -2.83 -10.92 12.85
CA PHE A 377 -1.37 -11.05 12.75
C PHE A 377 -0.74 -9.79 12.18
N ALA A 378 -1.29 -9.21 11.11
CA ALA A 378 -0.82 -7.94 10.58
C ALA A 378 -0.81 -6.84 11.66
N VAL A 379 -1.86 -6.77 12.49
CA VAL A 379 -1.91 -5.86 13.65
C VAL A 379 -0.81 -6.17 14.67
N LYS A 380 -0.50 -7.44 14.93
CA LYS A 380 0.60 -7.83 15.85
C LYS A 380 1.96 -7.36 15.34
N TYR A 381 2.25 -7.52 14.04
CA TYR A 381 3.48 -7.01 13.43
C TYR A 381 3.55 -5.49 13.51
N PHE A 382 2.47 -4.83 13.14
CA PHE A 382 2.39 -3.38 13.17
C PHE A 382 2.67 -2.86 14.59
N ILE A 383 2.02 -3.43 15.61
CA ILE A 383 2.27 -3.06 17.02
C ILE A 383 3.72 -3.32 17.42
N ALA A 384 4.29 -4.48 17.05
CA ALA A 384 5.66 -4.82 17.38
C ALA A 384 6.69 -3.85 16.76
N ILE A 385 6.53 -3.54 15.47
CA ILE A 385 7.40 -2.61 14.73
C ILE A 385 7.19 -1.18 15.24
N SER A 386 5.95 -0.75 15.46
CA SER A 386 5.63 0.55 16.04
C SER A 386 6.22 0.71 17.44
N PHE A 387 6.18 -0.32 18.28
CA PHE A 387 6.78 -0.29 19.62
C PHE A 387 8.29 -0.05 19.55
N LEU A 388 9.01 -0.77 18.68
CA LEU A 388 10.45 -0.55 18.47
C LEU A 388 10.75 0.83 17.88
N CYS A 389 9.93 1.30 16.93
CA CYS A 389 10.04 2.64 16.37
C CYS A 389 9.85 3.72 17.44
N ILE A 390 8.87 3.57 18.33
CA ILE A 390 8.63 4.46 19.47
C ILE A 390 9.84 4.49 20.41
N ILE A 391 10.44 3.34 20.74
CA ILE A 391 11.67 3.30 21.56
C ILE A 391 12.82 4.03 20.85
N ALA A 392 12.97 3.88 19.53
CA ALA A 392 13.98 4.60 18.76
C ALA A 392 13.73 6.11 18.76
N ILE A 393 12.47 6.56 18.61
CA ILE A 393 12.08 7.98 18.74
C ILE A 393 12.42 8.51 20.14
N HIS A 394 12.05 7.76 21.19
CA HIS A 394 12.39 8.15 22.56
C HIS A 394 13.90 8.27 22.77
N THR A 395 14.67 7.32 22.25
CA THR A 395 16.13 7.34 22.36
C THR A 395 16.73 8.54 21.63
N ALA A 396 16.20 8.89 20.44
CA ALA A 396 16.61 10.09 19.72
C ALA A 396 16.31 11.36 20.53
N ILE A 397 15.11 11.46 21.13
CA ILE A 397 14.75 12.61 21.96
C ILE A 397 15.64 12.68 23.22
N ASP A 398 15.90 11.55 23.88
CA ASP A 398 16.77 11.49 25.06
C ASP A 398 18.21 11.92 24.72
N ILE A 399 18.71 11.60 23.52
CA ILE A 399 20.00 12.11 23.02
C ILE A 399 19.97 13.63 22.88
N GLU A 400 18.95 14.19 22.22
CA GLU A 400 18.84 15.65 22.02
C GLU A 400 18.73 16.40 23.35
N ILE A 401 17.90 15.92 24.28
CA ILE A 401 17.77 16.51 25.62
C ILE A 401 19.09 16.41 26.39
N SER A 402 19.80 15.28 26.28
CA SER A 402 21.10 15.13 26.93
C SER A 402 22.13 16.11 26.37
N ILE A 403 22.14 16.35 25.06
CA ILE A 403 23.06 17.32 24.44
C ILE A 403 22.71 18.75 24.88
N ASP A 404 21.44 19.12 24.82
CA ASP A 404 20.97 20.44 25.22
C ASP A 404 21.31 20.76 26.68
N GLN A 405 21.11 19.82 27.59
CA GLN A 405 21.43 19.97 29.01
C GLN A 405 22.93 20.11 29.30
N ASN A 406 23.79 19.54 28.47
CA ASN A 406 25.24 19.62 28.63
C ASN A 406 25.89 20.70 27.75
N SER A 407 25.11 21.41 26.93
CA SER A 407 25.60 22.46 26.01
C SER A 407 26.38 23.57 26.73
N ALA A 408 25.95 23.93 27.94
CA ALA A 408 26.64 24.92 28.78
C ALA A 408 28.05 24.50 29.21
N LEU A 409 28.32 23.19 29.26
CA LEU A 409 29.62 22.63 29.66
C LEU A 409 30.61 22.51 28.48
N LEU A 410 30.12 22.58 27.24
CA LEU A 410 30.87 22.36 25.99
C LEU A 410 31.58 23.62 25.46
N GLY A 411 31.38 24.78 26.10
CA GLY A 411 32.22 25.96 25.88
C GLY A 411 32.09 26.71 24.55
N GLY A 412 31.12 26.41 23.71
CA GLY A 412 30.86 27.20 22.50
C GLY A 412 30.21 26.44 21.35
N THR A 413 30.09 27.14 20.22
CA THR A 413 29.44 26.69 18.96
C THR A 413 30.24 25.65 18.16
N GLU A 414 31.26 25.02 18.74
CA GLU A 414 32.12 24.08 18.00
C GLU A 414 31.38 22.79 17.62
N GLU A 415 30.34 22.39 18.36
CA GLU A 415 29.48 21.26 17.98
C GLU A 415 28.62 21.52 16.73
N GLU A 416 28.37 22.80 16.40
CA GLU A 416 27.61 23.19 15.22
C GLU A 416 28.45 23.17 13.94
N ARG A 417 29.79 23.03 14.05
CA ARG A 417 30.66 22.99 12.88
C ARG A 417 30.46 21.68 12.11
N TRP A 418 30.25 21.85 10.80
CA TRP A 418 30.21 20.74 9.86
C TRP A 418 31.62 20.17 9.64
N THR A 419 31.81 18.89 9.95
CA THR A 419 33.07 18.19 9.66
C THR A 419 32.95 17.32 8.41
N PHE A 420 34.09 16.93 7.86
CA PHE A 420 34.13 15.93 6.78
C PHE A 420 33.45 14.62 7.18
N GLY A 421 33.63 14.18 8.44
CA GLY A 421 32.97 12.98 8.99
C GLY A 421 31.44 13.07 8.96
N GLN A 422 30.87 14.25 9.25
CA GLN A 422 29.43 14.49 9.18
C GLN A 422 28.88 14.39 7.74
N VAL A 423 29.59 14.93 6.75
CA VAL A 423 29.19 14.82 5.34
C VAL A 423 29.26 13.37 4.88
N LEU A 424 30.30 12.63 5.26
CA LEU A 424 30.43 11.21 4.96
C LEU A 424 29.29 10.40 5.61
N ALA A 425 28.92 10.71 6.87
CA ALA A 425 27.80 10.08 7.55
C ALA A 425 26.48 10.29 6.78
N LEU A 426 26.21 11.50 6.30
CA LEU A 426 25.03 11.77 5.47
C LEU A 426 25.06 11.05 4.11
N LEU A 427 26.24 10.93 3.48
CA LEU A 427 26.37 10.15 2.25
C LEU A 427 26.03 8.68 2.49
N LEU A 428 26.39 8.11 3.64
CA LEU A 428 26.01 6.74 4.01
C LEU A 428 24.50 6.57 4.19
N VAL A 429 23.72 7.64 4.43
CA VAL A 429 22.24 7.60 4.46
C VAL A 429 21.65 7.41 3.06
N MET A 430 22.35 7.84 2.00
CA MET A 430 21.81 7.77 0.65
C MET A 430 21.52 6.34 0.22
N GLN A 431 22.37 5.37 0.58
CA GLN A 431 22.15 3.97 0.22
C GLN A 431 20.84 3.39 0.80
N PRO A 432 20.55 3.45 2.12
CA PRO A 432 19.28 2.99 2.66
C PRO A 432 18.11 3.83 2.13
N ALA A 433 18.26 5.14 1.95
CA ALA A 433 17.20 5.98 1.37
C ALA A 433 16.82 5.56 -0.05
N LEU A 434 17.81 5.28 -0.91
CA LEU A 434 17.58 4.77 -2.27
C LEU A 434 16.95 3.37 -2.25
N SER A 435 17.37 2.52 -1.32
CA SER A 435 16.83 1.17 -1.16
C SER A 435 15.35 1.20 -0.74
N VAL A 436 15.01 2.04 0.24
CA VAL A 436 13.63 2.28 0.68
C VAL A 436 12.80 2.89 -0.44
N GLY A 437 13.34 3.89 -1.15
CA GLY A 437 12.67 4.51 -2.29
C GLY A 437 12.38 3.52 -3.41
N ARG A 438 13.33 2.61 -3.69
CA ARG A 438 13.13 1.53 -4.67
C ARG A 438 12.04 0.57 -4.23
N ILE A 439 12.10 0.06 -3.00
CA ILE A 439 11.09 -0.86 -2.44
C ILE A 439 9.72 -0.20 -2.45
N PHE A 440 9.63 1.06 -2.02
CA PHE A 440 8.39 1.81 -2.05
C PHE A 440 7.83 1.88 -3.47
N LEU A 441 8.65 2.25 -4.46
CA LEU A 441 8.23 2.38 -5.87
C LEU A 441 7.94 1.03 -6.56
N GLU A 442 8.54 -0.06 -6.12
CA GLU A 442 8.43 -1.40 -6.73
C GLU A 442 7.29 -2.21 -6.13
N GLU A 443 7.25 -2.28 -4.81
CA GLU A 443 6.46 -3.29 -4.10
C GLU A 443 5.13 -2.72 -3.59
N THR A 444 5.04 -1.40 -3.36
CA THR A 444 3.79 -0.83 -2.84
C THR A 444 2.80 -0.53 -3.97
N PRO A 445 1.49 -0.73 -3.76
CA PRO A 445 0.46 -0.35 -4.73
C PRO A 445 0.54 1.14 -5.10
N LEU A 446 0.85 2.00 -4.12
CA LEU A 446 1.03 3.44 -4.33
C LEU A 446 2.27 3.73 -5.18
N GLY A 447 3.39 3.07 -4.91
CA GLY A 447 4.60 3.17 -5.70
C GLY A 447 4.43 2.69 -7.13
N SER A 448 3.71 1.58 -7.35
CA SER A 448 3.40 1.09 -8.70
C SER A 448 2.54 2.07 -9.49
N ARG A 449 1.61 2.77 -8.83
CA ARG A 449 0.81 3.85 -9.43
C ARG A 449 1.69 5.05 -9.74
N MET A 450 2.55 5.46 -8.81
CA MET A 450 3.48 6.58 -8.99
C MET A 450 4.51 6.30 -10.10
N ARG A 451 4.96 5.06 -10.23
CA ARG A 451 5.86 4.59 -11.30
C ARG A 451 5.16 4.58 -12.65
N ARG A 452 3.97 3.98 -12.75
CA ARG A 452 3.17 3.99 -13.99
C ARG A 452 2.86 5.42 -14.40
N TRP A 453 2.48 6.26 -13.45
CA TRP A 453 2.28 7.67 -13.67
C TRP A 453 3.56 8.34 -14.16
N SER A 454 4.69 8.16 -13.47
CA SER A 454 5.99 8.72 -13.89
C SER A 454 6.42 8.27 -15.29
N SER A 455 6.17 7.01 -15.66
CA SER A 455 6.48 6.51 -17.01
C SER A 455 5.55 7.13 -18.07
N HIS A 456 4.27 7.33 -17.76
CA HIS A 456 3.34 8.04 -18.65
C HIS A 456 3.75 9.51 -18.81
N VAL A 457 4.12 10.18 -17.72
CA VAL A 457 4.59 11.58 -17.76
C VAL A 457 5.85 11.71 -18.61
N LYS A 458 6.83 10.80 -18.46
CA LYS A 458 8.04 10.80 -19.30
C LYS A 458 7.75 10.54 -20.78
N ALA A 459 6.75 9.72 -21.09
CA ALA A 459 6.35 9.42 -22.46
C ALA A 459 5.58 10.59 -23.10
N CYS A 460 4.75 11.29 -22.34
CA CYS A 460 3.91 12.39 -22.84
C CYS A 460 4.60 13.76 -22.82
N HIS A 461 5.54 13.99 -21.91
CA HIS A 461 6.23 15.27 -21.74
C HIS A 461 7.74 15.09 -21.53
N PRO A 462 8.56 15.13 -22.61
CA PRO A 462 10.02 15.00 -22.51
C PRO A 462 10.65 16.15 -21.71
N THR A 463 9.97 17.29 -21.60
CA THR A 463 10.30 18.37 -20.67
C THR A 463 9.33 18.32 -19.49
N LEU A 464 9.75 17.69 -18.40
CA LEU A 464 9.03 17.66 -17.13
C LEU A 464 8.85 19.10 -16.62
N ASP A 465 7.68 19.69 -16.87
CA ASP A 465 7.27 20.92 -16.22
C ASP A 465 6.88 20.60 -14.76
N LEU A 466 7.79 20.89 -13.83
CA LEU A 466 7.58 20.72 -12.39
C LEU A 466 6.31 21.44 -11.90
N SER A 467 5.84 22.46 -12.62
CA SER A 467 4.59 23.16 -12.31
C SER A 467 3.35 22.31 -12.56
N TRP A 468 3.38 21.38 -13.52
CA TRP A 468 2.29 20.42 -13.75
C TRP A 468 2.30 19.33 -12.66
N PHE A 469 3.49 18.84 -12.28
CA PHE A 469 3.69 17.91 -11.16
C PHE A 469 3.11 18.47 -9.85
N MET A 470 3.43 19.73 -9.53
CA MET A 470 2.92 20.38 -8.33
C MET A 470 1.41 20.65 -8.42
N ARG A 471 0.85 20.90 -9.62
CA ARG A 471 -0.60 21.10 -9.81
C ARG A 471 -1.40 19.82 -9.55
N GLY A 472 -0.90 18.64 -9.95
CA GLY A 472 -1.56 17.35 -9.67
C GLY A 472 -1.54 16.93 -8.21
N LEU A 473 -0.52 17.31 -7.45
CA LEU A 473 -0.41 17.03 -6.01
C LEU A 473 -1.09 18.08 -5.12
N ALA A 474 -1.27 19.32 -5.61
CA ALA A 474 -1.63 20.45 -4.75
C ALA A 474 -3.05 21.03 -4.94
N LEU A 475 -3.91 20.53 -5.83
CA LEU A 475 -5.19 21.20 -6.09
C LEU A 475 -6.43 20.31 -5.92
N LYS A 476 -7.36 20.82 -5.10
CA LYS A 476 -8.82 20.67 -5.28
C LYS A 476 -9.15 21.11 -6.71
N HIS A 477 -9.12 20.20 -7.67
CA HIS A 477 -9.77 20.46 -8.95
C HIS A 477 -11.28 20.39 -8.73
N GLU A 478 -11.98 21.48 -9.04
CA GLU A 478 -13.44 21.44 -9.13
C GLU A 478 -13.82 20.47 -10.25
N TRP A 479 -14.62 19.45 -9.92
CA TRP A 479 -15.14 18.44 -10.85
C TRP A 479 -15.63 19.05 -12.18
N LYS A 480 -16.24 20.24 -12.13
CA LYS A 480 -16.72 21.00 -13.28
C LYS A 480 -15.65 21.25 -14.35
N SER A 481 -14.42 21.58 -13.95
CA SER A 481 -13.32 21.81 -14.90
C SER A 481 -12.91 20.52 -15.57
N LEU A 482 -12.81 19.44 -14.80
CA LEU A 482 -12.33 18.15 -15.28
C LEU A 482 -13.36 17.44 -16.16
N TYR A 483 -14.65 17.57 -15.82
CA TYR A 483 -15.76 17.19 -16.69
C TYR A 483 -15.73 17.95 -18.00
N GLY A 484 -15.55 19.28 -17.96
CA GLY A 484 -15.47 20.11 -19.17
C GLY A 484 -14.36 19.66 -20.12
N THR A 485 -13.15 19.44 -19.60
CA THR A 485 -12.01 18.94 -20.39
C THR A 485 -12.31 17.55 -20.97
N THR A 486 -12.76 16.60 -20.14
CA THR A 486 -13.04 15.23 -20.59
C THR A 486 -14.16 15.19 -21.64
N SER A 487 -15.22 15.97 -21.44
CA SER A 487 -16.35 16.06 -22.36
C SER A 487 -15.94 16.63 -23.71
N ASN A 488 -15.11 17.67 -23.73
CA ASN A 488 -14.62 18.27 -24.97
C ASN A 488 -13.73 17.29 -25.75
N GLU A 489 -12.88 16.52 -25.07
CA GLU A 489 -12.00 15.54 -25.70
C GLU A 489 -12.76 14.33 -26.27
N ILE A 490 -13.78 13.83 -25.56
CA ILE A 490 -14.68 12.78 -26.09
C ILE A 490 -15.43 13.29 -27.32
N LEU A 491 -15.92 14.54 -27.29
CA LEU A 491 -16.63 15.15 -28.41
C LEU A 491 -15.71 15.35 -29.62
N LEU A 492 -14.47 15.77 -29.39
CA LEU A 492 -13.43 15.87 -30.42
C LEU A 492 -13.11 14.49 -31.02
N ALA A 493 -13.00 13.44 -30.20
CA ALA A 493 -12.82 12.08 -30.66
C ALA A 493 -13.99 11.59 -31.53
N ARG A 494 -15.25 11.90 -31.15
CA ARG A 494 -16.44 11.59 -31.96
C ARG A 494 -16.38 12.31 -33.30
N PHE A 495 -16.07 13.60 -33.31
CA PHE A 495 -15.93 14.36 -34.55
C PHE A 495 -14.86 13.78 -35.49
N ALA A 496 -13.69 13.42 -34.93
CA ALA A 496 -12.63 12.76 -35.68
C ALA A 496 -13.07 11.39 -36.23
N CYS A 497 -13.79 10.59 -35.43
CA CYS A 497 -14.34 9.29 -35.84
C CYS A 497 -15.36 9.44 -36.98
N THR A 498 -16.29 10.39 -36.91
CA THR A 498 -17.28 10.65 -37.98
C THR A 498 -16.60 11.11 -39.26
N ARG A 499 -15.58 11.96 -39.15
CA ARG A 499 -14.77 12.38 -40.31
C ARG A 499 -14.03 11.21 -40.93
N PHE A 500 -13.40 10.37 -40.11
CA PHE A 500 -12.74 9.14 -40.56
C PHE A 500 -13.72 8.20 -41.27
N ARG A 501 -14.91 7.98 -40.71
CA ARG A 501 -15.99 7.19 -41.33
C ARG A 501 -16.42 7.77 -42.69
N SER A 502 -16.57 9.08 -42.78
CA SER A 502 -16.93 9.73 -44.05
C SER A 502 -15.88 9.54 -45.15
N GLN A 503 -14.59 9.40 -44.78
CA GLN A 503 -13.51 9.09 -45.71
C GLN A 503 -13.53 7.62 -46.16
N ILE A 504 -13.96 6.70 -45.28
CA ILE A 504 -14.17 5.29 -45.63
C ILE A 504 -15.33 5.15 -46.62
N ASP A 505 -16.44 5.85 -46.36
CA ASP A 505 -17.67 5.75 -47.16
C ASP A 505 -17.56 6.45 -48.52
N LYS A 506 -16.66 7.44 -48.66
CA LYS A 506 -16.38 8.18 -49.90
C LYS A 506 -14.93 7.94 -50.35
N PRO A 507 -14.62 6.77 -50.94
CA PRO A 507 -13.25 6.38 -51.29
C PRO A 507 -12.58 7.26 -52.36
N GLU A 508 -13.33 8.18 -52.99
CA GLU A 508 -12.81 9.13 -53.98
C GLU A 508 -11.73 10.09 -53.41
N ALA A 509 -11.60 10.20 -52.09
CA ALA A 509 -10.67 11.12 -51.42
C ALA A 509 -9.22 10.57 -51.22
N GLY A 510 -8.84 9.48 -51.88
CA GLY A 510 -7.43 9.03 -51.94
C GLY A 510 -6.98 8.06 -50.84
N LEU A 511 -7.90 7.53 -50.03
CA LEU A 511 -7.58 6.50 -49.04
C LEU A 511 -7.44 5.13 -49.73
N LYS A 512 -6.21 4.65 -49.92
CA LYS A 512 -5.91 3.36 -50.59
C LYS A 512 -6.16 2.17 -49.64
N ILE A 513 -7.41 1.91 -49.29
CA ILE A 513 -7.80 0.71 -48.54
C ILE A 513 -8.17 -0.39 -49.53
N GLY A 514 -7.51 -1.55 -49.43
CA GLY A 514 -7.86 -2.73 -50.21
C GLY A 514 -9.30 -3.20 -49.93
N PRO A 515 -10.00 -3.78 -50.91
CA PRO A 515 -11.41 -4.17 -50.77
C PRO A 515 -11.65 -5.22 -49.66
N SER A 516 -10.66 -6.06 -49.36
CA SER A 516 -10.72 -7.05 -48.28
C SER A 516 -10.58 -6.44 -46.88
N SER A 517 -9.90 -5.29 -46.75
CA SER A 517 -9.73 -4.57 -45.49
C SER A 517 -10.85 -3.56 -45.23
N LEU A 518 -11.60 -3.15 -46.26
CA LEU A 518 -12.64 -2.14 -46.15
C LEU A 518 -13.78 -2.56 -45.20
N SER A 519 -14.19 -3.83 -45.25
CA SER A 519 -15.23 -4.36 -44.36
C SER A 519 -14.79 -4.37 -42.90
N VAL A 520 -13.53 -4.75 -42.63
CA VAL A 520 -12.96 -4.75 -41.28
C VAL A 520 -12.81 -3.33 -40.75
N VAL A 521 -12.27 -2.42 -41.55
CA VAL A 521 -12.09 -1.01 -41.15
C VAL A 521 -13.45 -0.33 -40.91
N SER A 522 -14.47 -0.62 -41.72
CA SER A 522 -15.83 -0.12 -41.52
C SER A 522 -16.51 -0.67 -40.25
N GLN A 523 -16.34 -1.96 -39.97
CA GLN A 523 -16.82 -2.58 -38.73
C GLN A 523 -16.11 -2.02 -37.49
N SER A 524 -14.79 -1.86 -37.55
CA SER A 524 -13.99 -1.25 -36.49
C SER A 524 -14.38 0.21 -36.25
N ALA A 525 -14.61 1.01 -37.30
CA ALA A 525 -15.07 2.39 -37.16
C ALA A 525 -16.47 2.47 -36.50
N SER A 526 -17.36 1.53 -36.81
CA SER A 526 -18.68 1.46 -36.16
C SER A 526 -18.60 1.05 -34.69
N ALA A 527 -17.71 0.11 -34.34
CA ALA A 527 -17.44 -0.26 -32.96
C ALA A 527 -16.84 0.91 -32.16
N LEU A 528 -15.92 1.66 -32.77
CA LEU A 528 -15.31 2.83 -32.17
C LEU A 528 -16.34 3.92 -31.85
N GLU A 529 -17.25 4.20 -32.78
CA GLU A 529 -18.34 5.15 -32.58
C GLU A 529 -19.26 4.72 -31.42
N TYR A 530 -19.54 3.43 -31.31
CA TYR A 530 -20.31 2.87 -30.19
C TYR A 530 -19.60 3.05 -28.84
N TYR A 531 -18.29 2.77 -28.75
CA TYR A 531 -17.53 2.95 -27.50
C TYR A 531 -17.43 4.43 -27.10
N LEU A 532 -17.25 5.34 -28.06
CA LEU A 532 -17.23 6.78 -27.78
C LEU A 532 -18.60 7.29 -27.31
N TYR A 533 -19.68 6.78 -27.90
CA TYR A 533 -21.04 7.06 -27.44
C TYR A 533 -21.30 6.54 -26.01
N LEU A 534 -20.84 5.32 -25.71
CA LEU A 534 -20.92 4.75 -24.37
C LEU A 534 -20.11 5.56 -23.35
N ALA A 535 -18.91 6.01 -23.73
CA ALA A 535 -18.05 6.86 -22.93
C ALA A 535 -18.73 8.20 -22.59
N GLU A 536 -19.37 8.85 -23.56
CA GLU A 536 -20.12 10.09 -23.34
C GLU A 536 -21.29 9.89 -22.37
N ASN A 537 -22.07 8.82 -22.55
CA ASN A 537 -23.19 8.50 -21.65
C ASN A 537 -22.71 8.23 -20.22
N HIS A 538 -21.60 7.51 -20.06
CA HIS A 538 -21.00 7.29 -18.75
C HIS A 538 -20.49 8.59 -18.14
N LEU A 539 -19.80 9.44 -18.89
CA LEU A 539 -19.34 10.73 -18.40
C LEU A 539 -20.51 11.62 -17.95
N HIS A 540 -21.62 11.61 -18.69
CA HIS A 540 -22.84 12.32 -18.31
C HIS A 540 -23.46 11.76 -17.02
N ALA A 541 -23.52 10.44 -16.87
CA ALA A 541 -23.99 9.80 -15.64
C ALA A 541 -23.10 10.15 -14.44
N VAL A 542 -21.77 10.13 -14.59
CA VAL A 542 -20.83 10.58 -13.55
C VAL A 542 -21.11 12.04 -13.18
N ASN A 543 -21.33 12.90 -14.17
CA ASN A 543 -21.64 14.30 -13.91
C ASN A 543 -22.95 14.49 -13.15
N GLN A 544 -23.98 13.70 -13.45
CA GLN A 544 -25.23 13.72 -12.67
C GLN A 544 -24.98 13.34 -11.21
N VAL A 545 -24.17 12.30 -10.95
CA VAL A 545 -23.81 11.88 -9.58
C VAL A 545 -23.11 13.01 -8.80
N PHE A 546 -22.25 13.78 -9.47
CA PHE A 546 -21.49 14.86 -8.82
C PHE A 546 -22.17 16.24 -8.82
N THR A 547 -23.20 16.48 -9.65
CA THR A 547 -23.84 17.82 -9.78
C THR A 547 -25.21 17.92 -9.15
N VAL A 548 -25.93 16.81 -8.92
CA VAL A 548 -27.26 16.86 -8.30
C VAL A 548 -27.12 17.19 -6.80
N PRO A 549 -27.67 18.33 -6.33
CA PRO A 549 -27.70 18.63 -4.91
C PRO A 549 -28.65 17.63 -4.21
N TYR A 550 -28.20 17.07 -3.10
CA TYR A 550 -29.06 16.32 -2.19
C TYR A 550 -29.80 17.32 -1.32
N ASP A 551 -31.10 17.10 -1.10
CA ASP A 551 -31.83 17.86 -0.09
C ASP A 551 -31.26 17.52 1.30
N LEU A 552 -31.43 18.45 2.26
CA LEU A 552 -30.89 18.35 3.64
C LEU A 552 -31.25 17.04 4.35
N ASP A 553 -32.29 16.34 3.89
CA ASP A 553 -32.80 15.10 4.46
C ASP A 553 -32.12 13.84 3.88
N GLY A 554 -31.09 14.00 3.04
CA GLY A 554 -30.32 12.90 2.46
C GLY A 554 -31.04 12.12 1.36
N SER A 555 -32.20 12.59 0.91
CA SER A 555 -32.92 12.03 -0.23
C SER A 555 -32.42 12.70 -1.53
N PRO A 556 -32.20 11.95 -2.62
CA PRO A 556 -31.87 12.54 -3.90
C PRO A 556 -33.04 13.43 -4.33
N ALA A 557 -32.78 14.71 -4.61
CA ALA A 557 -33.78 15.59 -5.17
C ALA A 557 -34.38 14.92 -6.41
N THR A 558 -35.72 14.78 -6.43
CA THR A 558 -36.45 14.00 -7.44
C THR A 558 -35.97 14.36 -8.84
N LEU A 559 -35.30 13.43 -9.52
CA LEU A 559 -34.77 13.67 -10.86
C LEU A 559 -35.93 14.07 -11.80
N PRO A 560 -35.84 15.19 -12.54
CA PRO A 560 -36.77 15.41 -13.64
C PRO A 560 -36.62 14.25 -14.61
N SER A 561 -37.75 13.58 -14.91
CA SER A 561 -37.79 12.49 -15.89
C SER A 561 -37.13 12.95 -17.19
N PRO A 562 -36.23 12.15 -17.79
CA PRO A 562 -35.60 12.52 -19.05
C PRO A 562 -36.69 12.65 -20.12
N THR A 563 -36.99 13.89 -20.51
CA THR A 563 -37.77 14.17 -21.71
C THR A 563 -36.95 13.71 -22.89
N ALA A 564 -37.38 12.61 -23.51
CA ALA A 564 -36.83 12.13 -24.76
C ALA A 564 -37.11 13.16 -25.86
N ASP A 565 -36.13 14.03 -26.12
CA ASP A 565 -36.10 14.87 -27.30
C ASP A 565 -35.03 14.30 -28.26
N PRO A 566 -35.42 13.57 -29.31
CA PRO A 566 -34.48 12.93 -30.21
C PRO A 566 -34.11 13.89 -31.35
N SER A 567 -33.23 14.86 -31.12
CA SER A 567 -32.42 15.45 -32.20
C SER A 567 -31.16 16.15 -31.68
N PRO A 568 -29.94 15.69 -32.06
CA PRO A 568 -28.70 16.40 -31.78
C PRO A 568 -28.33 17.27 -32.98
N THR A 569 -28.86 18.49 -33.04
CA THR A 569 -28.39 19.55 -33.95
C THR A 569 -27.95 20.78 -33.14
N HIS A 570 -27.19 20.56 -32.06
CA HIS A 570 -26.33 21.61 -31.53
C HIS A 570 -24.97 21.51 -32.25
N ALA A 571 -24.81 22.30 -33.30
CA ALA A 571 -23.51 22.57 -33.88
C ALA A 571 -22.62 23.20 -32.80
N VAL A 572 -21.62 22.47 -32.34
CA VAL A 572 -20.61 23.00 -31.41
C VAL A 572 -19.80 24.04 -32.17
N ASN A 573 -20.04 25.32 -31.85
CA ASN A 573 -19.21 26.43 -32.31
C ASN A 573 -17.86 26.35 -31.57
N LEU A 574 -16.89 25.62 -32.14
CA LEU A 574 -15.48 25.64 -31.74
C LEU A 574 -14.90 27.04 -32.01
N THR A 575 -15.08 27.98 -31.08
CA THR A 575 -14.67 29.39 -31.23
C THR A 575 -13.37 29.75 -30.52
N GLY A 576 -12.72 28.79 -29.87
CA GLY A 576 -11.41 28.97 -29.23
C GLY A 576 -10.27 29.03 -30.26
N PRO A 577 -9.41 30.07 -30.27
CA PRO A 577 -8.33 30.20 -31.26
C PRO A 577 -7.31 29.06 -31.23
N LEU A 578 -7.08 28.43 -30.06
CA LEU A 578 -6.20 27.28 -29.89
C LEU A 578 -6.76 25.97 -30.47
N ASP A 579 -8.09 25.82 -30.52
CA ASP A 579 -8.74 24.60 -31.01
C ASP A 579 -8.88 24.60 -32.54
N VAL A 580 -9.04 25.79 -33.14
CA VAL A 580 -9.11 25.95 -34.61
C VAL A 580 -7.75 25.70 -35.27
N GLU A 581 -6.65 26.17 -34.67
CA GLU A 581 -5.30 25.96 -35.20
C GLU A 581 -4.84 24.50 -35.04
N ARG A 582 -5.16 23.87 -33.90
CA ARG A 582 -4.93 22.43 -33.68
C ARG A 582 -5.76 21.57 -34.62
N SER A 583 -7.03 21.91 -34.83
CA SER A 583 -7.94 21.27 -35.79
C SER A 583 -7.43 21.39 -37.23
N ASN A 584 -6.96 22.57 -37.64
CA ASN A 584 -6.52 22.81 -39.02
C ASN A 584 -5.17 22.16 -39.33
N ASN A 585 -4.23 22.13 -38.38
CA ASN A 585 -2.92 21.50 -38.58
C ASN A 585 -2.96 19.97 -38.47
N LEU A 586 -3.91 19.40 -37.70
CA LEU A 586 -4.14 17.94 -37.64
C LEU A 586 -5.19 17.43 -38.64
N ALA A 587 -5.82 18.30 -39.43
CA ALA A 587 -6.87 17.94 -40.40
C ALA A 587 -6.41 16.93 -41.48
N ASN A 588 -5.10 16.76 -41.65
CA ASN A 588 -4.50 15.87 -42.65
C ASN A 588 -4.42 14.41 -42.20
N ASP A 589 -4.53 14.12 -40.90
CA ASP A 589 -4.53 12.75 -40.36
C ASP A 589 -5.59 12.59 -39.26
N PRO A 590 -6.84 12.25 -39.65
CA PRO A 590 -7.94 12.11 -38.71
C PRO A 590 -7.74 10.95 -37.72
N LEU A 591 -6.93 9.96 -38.05
CA LEU A 591 -6.65 8.82 -37.18
C LEU A 591 -5.70 9.21 -36.03
N THR A 592 -4.68 10.00 -36.33
CA THR A 592 -3.79 10.56 -35.30
C THR A 592 -4.54 11.50 -34.36
N LEU A 593 -5.43 12.36 -34.89
CA LEU A 593 -6.27 13.25 -34.08
C LEU A 593 -7.20 12.45 -33.15
N LEU A 594 -7.84 11.40 -33.68
CA LEU A 594 -8.70 10.50 -32.94
C LEU A 594 -7.96 9.83 -31.76
N LYS A 595 -6.77 9.27 -32.01
CA LYS A 595 -5.95 8.65 -30.97
C LYS A 595 -5.55 9.64 -29.87
N MET A 596 -5.09 10.83 -30.25
CA MET A 596 -4.68 11.86 -29.29
C MET A 596 -5.84 12.32 -28.42
N SER A 597 -7.05 12.44 -29.00
CA SER A 597 -8.26 12.83 -28.27
C SER A 597 -8.70 11.73 -27.29
N ILE A 598 -8.65 10.45 -27.70
CA ILE A 598 -8.95 9.30 -26.83
C ILE A 598 -7.95 9.22 -25.66
N ILE A 599 -6.65 9.43 -25.92
CA ILE A 599 -5.61 9.44 -24.89
C ILE A 599 -5.83 10.60 -23.91
N SER A 600 -6.12 11.81 -24.42
CA SER A 600 -6.41 13.00 -23.59
C SER A 600 -7.64 12.79 -22.70
N ALA A 601 -8.72 12.22 -23.25
CA ALA A 601 -9.91 11.86 -22.48
C ALA A 601 -9.60 10.82 -21.40
N ARG A 602 -8.87 9.76 -21.72
CA ARG A 602 -8.46 8.71 -20.78
C ARG A 602 -7.63 9.27 -19.64
N ASP A 603 -6.66 10.12 -19.95
CA ASP A 603 -5.78 10.70 -18.93
C ASP A 603 -6.56 11.65 -18.02
N SER A 604 -7.53 12.40 -18.55
CA SER A 604 -8.45 13.23 -17.76
C SER A 604 -9.31 12.39 -16.81
N VAL A 605 -9.85 11.26 -17.27
CA VAL A 605 -10.63 10.32 -16.44
C VAL A 605 -9.74 9.69 -15.35
N SER A 606 -8.50 9.31 -15.67
CA SER A 606 -7.55 8.80 -14.69
C SER A 606 -7.21 9.84 -13.61
N ILE A 607 -7.12 11.13 -13.98
CA ILE A 607 -6.95 12.21 -13.00
C ILE A 607 -8.21 12.30 -12.13
N ALA A 608 -9.41 12.21 -12.71
CA ALA A 608 -10.68 12.16 -11.96
C ALA A 608 -10.70 11.08 -10.87
N GLN A 609 -10.27 9.86 -11.23
CA GLN A 609 -10.16 8.72 -10.30
C GLN A 609 -9.10 8.90 -9.20
N SER A 610 -8.23 9.90 -9.32
CA SER A 610 -7.20 10.18 -8.31
C SER A 610 -7.63 11.25 -7.30
N VAL A 611 -8.66 12.03 -7.60
CA VAL A 611 -9.17 13.09 -6.71
C VAL A 611 -9.89 12.46 -5.53
N ARG A 612 -9.36 12.64 -4.31
CA ARG A 612 -10.01 12.20 -3.06
C ARG A 612 -10.88 13.32 -2.50
N PHE A 613 -12.11 12.95 -2.13
CA PHE A 613 -13.04 13.81 -1.41
C PHE A 613 -12.88 13.63 0.11
N SER A 614 -12.93 14.74 0.86
CA SER A 614 -12.69 14.75 2.32
C SER A 614 -13.94 14.45 3.14
N ASP A 615 -15.15 14.57 2.57
CA ASP A 615 -16.41 14.35 3.27
C ASP A 615 -16.91 12.89 3.14
N ILE A 616 -17.48 12.35 4.21
CA ILE A 616 -18.06 11.01 4.29
C ILE A 616 -19.27 10.87 3.36
N GLN A 617 -20.09 11.91 3.21
CA GLN A 617 -21.22 11.87 2.25
C GLN A 617 -20.74 11.95 0.79
N GLU A 618 -19.65 12.66 0.54
CA GLU A 618 -19.00 12.66 -0.78
C GLU A 618 -18.37 11.30 -1.10
N ARG A 619 -17.91 10.53 -0.09
CA ARG A 619 -17.32 9.19 -0.30
C ARG A 619 -18.30 8.17 -0.88
N ASN A 620 -19.57 8.17 -0.47
CA ASN A 620 -20.56 7.25 -1.04
C ASN A 620 -20.90 7.62 -2.50
N ARG A 621 -21.08 8.92 -2.79
CA ARG A 621 -21.24 9.41 -4.17
C ARG A 621 -20.01 9.10 -5.02
N TYR A 622 -18.83 9.21 -4.43
CA TYR A 622 -17.58 8.88 -5.09
C TYR A 622 -17.50 7.41 -5.45
N HIS A 623 -17.98 6.49 -4.60
CA HIS A 623 -17.95 5.07 -4.93
C HIS A 623 -18.87 4.72 -6.11
N GLU A 624 -20.06 5.31 -6.19
CA GLU A 624 -20.92 5.18 -7.36
C GLU A 624 -20.29 5.80 -8.61
N GLY A 625 -19.70 6.99 -8.47
CA GLY A 625 -18.94 7.65 -9.53
C GLY A 625 -17.71 6.85 -9.99
N GLU A 626 -16.99 6.19 -9.08
CA GLU A 626 -15.80 5.38 -9.32
C GLU A 626 -16.14 4.17 -10.20
N ILE A 627 -17.24 3.48 -9.93
CA ILE A 627 -17.73 2.36 -10.75
C ILE A 627 -18.01 2.84 -12.18
N ILE A 628 -18.65 4.00 -12.34
CA ILE A 628 -18.97 4.55 -13.66
C ILE A 628 -17.69 5.05 -14.37
N LEU A 629 -16.75 5.64 -13.64
CA LEU A 629 -15.43 6.05 -14.16
C LEU A 629 -14.61 4.83 -14.62
N ASP A 630 -14.69 3.69 -13.92
CA ASP A 630 -14.05 2.44 -14.35
C ASP A 630 -14.65 1.93 -15.67
N HIS A 631 -15.98 1.96 -15.82
CA HIS A 631 -16.63 1.62 -17.09
C HIS A 631 -16.23 2.58 -18.21
N LEU A 632 -16.12 3.87 -17.92
CA LEU A 632 -15.63 4.88 -18.86
C LEU A 632 -14.19 4.59 -19.30
N MET A 633 -13.30 4.23 -18.37
CA MET A 633 -11.92 3.83 -18.70
C MET A 633 -11.89 2.60 -19.60
N VAL A 634 -12.70 1.58 -19.32
CA VAL A 634 -12.80 0.38 -20.15
C VAL A 634 -13.25 0.72 -21.58
N ALA A 635 -14.25 1.60 -21.72
CA ALA A 635 -14.72 2.06 -23.02
C ALA A 635 -13.62 2.81 -23.80
N LEU A 636 -12.88 3.70 -23.14
CA LEU A 636 -11.78 4.46 -23.76
C LEU A 636 -10.58 3.57 -24.15
N TYR A 637 -10.24 2.56 -23.34
CA TYR A 637 -9.22 1.58 -23.71
C TYR A 637 -9.63 0.74 -24.92
N SER A 638 -10.89 0.29 -24.94
CA SER A 638 -11.43 -0.46 -26.07
C SER A 638 -11.44 0.39 -27.35
N ALA A 639 -11.78 1.68 -27.24
CA ALA A 639 -11.71 2.64 -28.33
C ALA A 639 -10.27 2.82 -28.86
N LEU A 640 -9.29 2.94 -27.96
CA LEU A 640 -7.88 3.10 -28.33
C LEU A 640 -7.34 1.85 -29.05
N GLU A 641 -7.65 0.66 -28.56
CA GLU A 641 -7.24 -0.61 -29.17
C GLU A 641 -7.82 -0.75 -30.59
N VAL A 642 -9.10 -0.41 -30.77
CA VAL A 642 -9.74 -0.40 -32.09
C VAL A 642 -9.08 0.61 -33.04
N ALA A 643 -8.70 1.80 -32.55
CA ALA A 643 -7.98 2.80 -33.34
C ALA A 643 -6.57 2.33 -33.77
N GLU A 644 -5.86 1.59 -32.92
CA GLU A 644 -4.57 0.97 -33.25
C GLU A 644 -4.73 -0.13 -34.31
N ILE A 645 -5.76 -0.97 -34.19
CA ILE A 645 -6.06 -2.00 -35.21
C ILE A 645 -6.33 -1.35 -36.58
N ILE A 646 -7.09 -0.24 -36.61
CA ILE A 646 -7.38 0.52 -37.83
C ILE A 646 -6.08 1.05 -38.46
N GLU A 647 -5.16 1.59 -37.65
CA GLU A 647 -3.87 2.08 -38.12
C GLU A 647 -3.02 0.97 -38.72
N MET A 648 -2.89 -0.17 -38.01
CA MET A 648 -2.13 -1.32 -38.50
C MET A 648 -2.70 -1.85 -39.83
N ALA A 649 -4.03 -1.88 -39.97
CA ALA A 649 -4.68 -2.26 -41.21
C ALA A 649 -4.43 -1.27 -42.37
N GLY A 650 -4.24 0.02 -42.06
CA GLY A 650 -3.86 1.05 -43.03
C GLY A 650 -2.41 0.91 -43.50
N VAL A 651 -1.47 0.70 -42.58
CA VAL A 651 -0.03 0.56 -42.86
C VAL A 651 0.26 -0.69 -43.70
N LEU A 652 -0.44 -1.80 -43.44
CA LEU A 652 -0.27 -3.06 -44.19
C LEU A 652 -0.65 -2.95 -45.68
N ASN A 653 -1.36 -1.90 -46.11
CA ASN A 653 -1.75 -1.69 -47.51
C ASN A 653 -0.82 -0.74 -48.28
N SER A 654 -0.03 0.10 -47.60
CA SER A 654 0.93 0.99 -48.28
C SER A 654 2.16 0.24 -48.79
N ASP A 655 2.57 -0.83 -48.10
CA ASP A 655 3.74 -1.64 -48.43
C ASP A 655 3.36 -2.93 -49.17
N LYS A 656 3.08 -2.80 -50.48
CA LYS A 656 2.76 -3.96 -51.35
C LYS A 656 3.88 -5.03 -51.42
N GLU A 657 5.10 -4.73 -50.97
CA GLU A 657 6.24 -5.66 -51.02
C GLU A 657 6.39 -6.53 -49.75
N CYS A 658 5.76 -6.19 -48.62
CA CYS A 658 5.85 -7.00 -47.38
C CYS A 658 4.65 -7.96 -47.16
N ALA A 659 3.59 -7.85 -47.96
CA ALA A 659 2.36 -8.64 -47.78
C ALA A 659 2.50 -10.15 -48.09
N GLY A 660 3.65 -10.60 -48.61
CA GLY A 660 3.91 -12.01 -48.94
C GLY A 660 4.26 -12.91 -47.74
N SER A 661 4.54 -12.37 -46.55
CA SER A 661 5.15 -13.15 -45.46
C SER A 661 4.43 -13.10 -44.11
N LEU A 662 3.48 -12.19 -43.88
CA LEU A 662 2.65 -12.23 -42.67
C LEU A 662 1.30 -12.86 -43.01
N GLN A 663 1.08 -14.09 -42.54
CA GLN A 663 -0.24 -14.73 -42.58
C GLN A 663 -1.27 -13.81 -41.92
N SER A 664 -2.09 -13.14 -42.74
CA SER A 664 -3.20 -12.29 -42.31
C SER A 664 -4.25 -13.04 -41.47
N SER A 665 -4.19 -14.38 -41.43
CA SER A 665 -5.11 -15.21 -40.65
C SER A 665 -5.04 -14.96 -39.14
N ASN A 666 -3.87 -14.64 -38.58
CA ASN A 666 -3.71 -14.55 -37.11
C ASN A 666 -4.26 -13.24 -36.52
N VAL A 667 -4.19 -12.14 -37.28
CA VAL A 667 -4.81 -10.85 -36.89
C VAL A 667 -6.33 -10.92 -37.11
N PHE A 668 -6.76 -11.59 -38.19
CA PHE A 668 -8.17 -11.77 -38.52
C PHE A 668 -8.91 -12.73 -37.56
N GLU A 669 -8.24 -13.80 -37.10
CA GLU A 669 -8.76 -14.72 -36.08
C GLU A 669 -8.85 -14.04 -34.70
N LYS A 670 -7.86 -13.21 -34.33
CA LYS A 670 -7.95 -12.38 -33.12
C LYS A 670 -9.15 -11.42 -33.20
N LEU A 671 -9.36 -10.74 -34.33
CA LEU A 671 -10.54 -9.87 -34.53
C LEU A 671 -11.87 -10.61 -34.44
N LYS A 672 -11.99 -11.81 -35.04
CA LYS A 672 -13.20 -12.65 -34.96
C LYS A 672 -13.52 -13.12 -33.55
N THR A 673 -12.49 -13.46 -32.77
CA THR A 673 -12.65 -13.95 -31.39
C THR A 673 -13.18 -12.85 -30.48
N TRP A 674 -12.89 -11.57 -30.75
CA TRP A 674 -13.33 -10.46 -29.92
C TRP A 674 -14.77 -10.00 -30.19
N VAL A 675 -15.23 -10.04 -31.45
CA VAL A 675 -16.60 -9.61 -31.83
C VAL A 675 -17.69 -10.57 -31.31
N PHE A 676 -17.33 -11.83 -30.99
CA PHE A 676 -18.30 -12.86 -30.57
C PHE A 676 -18.33 -13.19 -29.06
N VAL A 677 -17.49 -12.60 -28.22
CA VAL A 677 -17.30 -13.06 -26.82
C VAL A 677 -18.12 -12.30 -25.75
N PHE A 678 -19.02 -11.38 -26.12
CA PHE A 678 -19.89 -10.73 -25.11
C PHE A 678 -21.39 -10.88 -25.35
N PRO A 679 -22.02 -11.94 -24.80
CA PRO A 679 -23.31 -11.84 -24.15
C PRO A 679 -23.11 -11.75 -22.62
N SER A 680 -23.68 -10.70 -22.05
CA SER A 680 -23.89 -10.40 -20.62
C SER A 680 -23.71 -11.57 -19.63
N GLY A 681 -22.59 -11.57 -18.91
CA GLY A 681 -22.33 -12.46 -17.78
C GLY A 681 -20.94 -12.19 -17.17
N PHE A 682 -20.92 -11.75 -15.90
CA PHE A 682 -19.73 -11.44 -15.12
C PHE A 682 -18.59 -12.46 -15.26
N LEU A 683 -17.38 -11.98 -15.55
CA LEU A 683 -16.16 -12.76 -15.40
C LEU A 683 -15.07 -11.91 -14.73
N ARG A 684 -14.77 -12.29 -13.49
CA ARG A 684 -13.66 -11.81 -12.68
C ARG A 684 -12.36 -12.25 -13.36
N ILE A 685 -11.67 -11.32 -14.02
CA ILE A 685 -10.33 -11.58 -14.56
C ILE A 685 -9.35 -11.68 -13.39
N SER A 686 -9.08 -12.91 -12.95
CA SER A 686 -7.90 -13.24 -12.17
C SER A 686 -6.73 -13.38 -13.15
N MET A 687 -5.77 -12.44 -13.13
CA MET A 687 -4.48 -12.64 -13.79
C MET A 687 -3.69 -13.71 -13.03
N GLY A 688 -3.92 -14.98 -13.38
CA GLY A 688 -3.06 -16.09 -13.01
C GLY A 688 -1.73 -15.98 -13.75
N ARG A 689 -0.64 -15.75 -13.02
CA ARG A 689 0.73 -15.75 -13.52
C ARG A 689 1.14 -17.19 -13.81
N GLY A 690 0.92 -17.67 -15.03
CA GLY A 690 1.44 -18.94 -15.50
C GLY A 690 2.96 -18.90 -15.59
N LYS A 691 3.64 -19.59 -14.68
CA LYS A 691 5.02 -20.07 -14.86
C LYS A 691 4.95 -21.58 -14.79
N ASP A 692 5.05 -22.22 -15.95
CA ASP A 692 5.67 -23.54 -16.12
C ASP A 692 5.78 -23.83 -17.61
N ALA A 693 7.00 -23.71 -18.15
CA ALA A 693 7.54 -24.49 -19.26
C ALA A 693 8.98 -24.02 -19.58
N SER A 694 9.98 -24.62 -18.94
CA SER A 694 11.06 -25.35 -19.64
C SER A 694 12.13 -25.79 -18.63
N ASN A 695 12.43 -27.08 -18.61
CA ASN A 695 13.76 -27.59 -18.91
C ASN A 695 13.76 -29.11 -18.83
N THR A 696 13.51 -29.71 -19.99
CA THR A 696 14.02 -31.02 -20.36
C THR A 696 15.54 -31.00 -20.32
N MET A 697 16.08 -31.92 -19.55
CA MET A 697 17.49 -32.19 -19.36
C MET A 697 18.03 -32.85 -20.64
N ASN A 698 18.79 -32.12 -21.45
CA ASN A 698 19.64 -32.71 -22.48
C ASN A 698 21.11 -32.48 -22.10
N GLU A 699 21.74 -33.61 -21.85
CA GLU A 699 23.13 -33.84 -21.55
C GLU A 699 23.99 -33.45 -22.77
N VAL A 700 24.60 -32.25 -22.75
CA VAL A 700 25.64 -31.87 -23.70
C VAL A 700 27.00 -32.04 -23.02
N LYS A 701 27.64 -33.13 -23.41
CA LYS A 701 29.00 -33.54 -23.05
C LYS A 701 29.99 -32.55 -23.68
N VAL A 702 30.51 -31.61 -22.89
CA VAL A 702 31.62 -30.73 -23.31
C VAL A 702 32.93 -31.46 -23.03
N THR A 703 33.57 -31.90 -24.11
CA THR A 703 34.96 -32.36 -24.13
C THR A 703 35.90 -31.18 -23.90
N GLN A 704 36.69 -31.25 -22.83
CA GLN A 704 37.88 -30.41 -22.66
C GLN A 704 38.93 -30.79 -23.70
N SER A 705 39.27 -29.86 -24.59
CA SER A 705 40.52 -29.87 -25.35
C SER A 705 41.53 -29.01 -24.60
N SER A 706 42.66 -29.63 -24.28
CA SER A 706 43.93 -29.00 -23.97
C SER A 706 44.42 -28.15 -25.15
N ASP A 707 45.37 -27.27 -24.83
CA ASP A 707 46.21 -26.39 -25.67
C ASP A 707 45.80 -24.92 -25.51
N GLY A 708 46.64 -23.98 -25.11
CA GLY A 708 48.09 -23.98 -24.95
C GLY A 708 48.59 -22.58 -25.30
N LYS A 709 49.20 -21.91 -24.32
CA LYS A 709 50.21 -20.84 -24.41
C LYS A 709 49.91 -19.48 -25.07
N ASN A 710 50.52 -18.48 -24.41
CA ASN A 710 50.99 -17.12 -24.80
C ASN A 710 50.15 -16.01 -24.15
N SER A 711 50.62 -15.32 -23.09
CA SER A 711 51.75 -14.38 -22.94
C SER A 711 51.47 -13.00 -23.55
N GLU A 712 51.65 -11.96 -22.71
CA GLU A 712 51.63 -10.50 -22.98
C GLU A 712 50.20 -9.95 -23.18
N GLU A 713 49.68 -8.97 -22.43
CA GLU A 713 50.24 -7.77 -21.79
C GLU A 713 49.47 -7.43 -20.50
#